data_AF-A0A0N8W2Z0-F1
#
_entry.id   AF-A0A0N8W2Z0-F1
#
_cell.length_a   1.000
_cell.length_b   1.000
_cell.length_c   1.000
_cell.angle_alpha   90.00
_cell.angle_beta   90.00
_cell.angle_gamma   90.00
#
_symmetry.space_group_name_H-M   'P 1'
#
loop_
_entity.id
_entity.type
_entity.pdbx_description
1 polymer ?
#
loop_
_entity_poly.entity_id
_entity_poly.type
_entity_poly.pdbx_seq_one_letter_code
_entity_poly.pdbx_strand_id
1 'polypeptide(L)'
;MSVRVVKAGYALALLCFIASIVYFFAANWPEMGREEKAGISIAVMAGFYVVSAVLMRFHHFLGRWMLIGGALSFGIALALLGQIYNSHADSYWLFLIWLVPTALLARLTKDQALSVLAVVLLQLACWFYYFPSAYHIEWTEWSSFGWLLLFAAVNGALFGVSRSLWAARLAYAAMHGWLLMIGITGFSYGRDVWWPYVYAALLAGLLYYFLAISKQRAYTLLTSLFAGLFLLIQYIRLLVDHFETWLLLIGLAVAAAVLYGGIVLLQRAGLFSSGTRAGKWFLTAFQAVITLAASALATASLLGLYLLWTESWSPYVLFFVSIFGFVLPASLGRRWNSVVRYTLLAVGYGLGLAMAPEVSTVVLFLYAAVLAFGLIRSFEHGVRRLTTVALTLYLFVALELTIEDGRLVLLALAVLNGGLYAYDRWRGKIALTPLVLALGALGIATSVDMFTADGLYIVSNIAMVAVLGFFLFQQRRQERAVAWGYTALYLVLKYYELAWNLLHKSISLLAAGIVLLVWAVWLEKRNQLVLSEGARWRRRVSLFVAIVVAAQFVFVGVTIWQKERLLRYGDVVKLELEPVDPRSVLQGDYIQLRYDISTIRSLAGSGKVQVLLRKGPDGVHRFAGVYAVNGEKRPGFTRQQGDIVISGTFYDTRVVYGIESYFVPEKTGVRWQENARFAYVRVSKNGDALLEEISTK
;
A
#
# COMPACT_ATOMS: atom_id res chain seq x y z
N MET A 1 -8.28 27.67 -20.17
CA MET A 1 -8.76 26.31 -19.87
C MET A 1 -7.84 25.22 -20.43
N SER A 2 -7.24 25.47 -21.59
CA SER A 2 -6.39 24.57 -22.39
C SER A 2 -5.12 24.02 -21.69
N VAL A 3 -4.31 24.83 -21.02
CA VAL A 3 -2.99 24.39 -20.47
C VAL A 3 -3.13 23.23 -19.47
N ARG A 4 -4.14 23.29 -18.60
CA ARG A 4 -4.38 22.25 -17.59
C ARG A 4 -4.85 20.95 -18.21
N VAL A 5 -5.71 21.03 -19.22
CA VAL A 5 -6.22 19.86 -19.96
C VAL A 5 -5.07 19.17 -20.66
N VAL A 6 -4.19 19.94 -21.31
CA VAL A 6 -2.98 19.40 -21.94
C VAL A 6 -2.03 18.74 -20.92
N LYS A 7 -1.75 19.39 -19.78
CA LYS A 7 -0.94 18.78 -18.71
C LYS A 7 -1.56 17.48 -18.16
N ALA A 8 -2.89 17.43 -18.03
CA ALA A 8 -3.60 16.24 -17.58
C ALA A 8 -3.52 15.13 -18.64
N GLY A 9 -3.67 15.45 -19.93
CA GLY A 9 -3.49 14.51 -21.04
C GLY A 9 -2.10 13.89 -21.05
N TYR A 10 -1.04 14.70 -20.91
CA TYR A 10 0.34 14.20 -20.80
C TYR A 10 0.55 13.31 -19.57
N ALA A 11 0.03 13.72 -18.41
CA ALA A 11 0.17 12.93 -17.19
C ALA A 11 -0.56 11.58 -17.30
N LEU A 12 -1.74 11.56 -17.92
CA LEU A 12 -2.52 10.34 -18.12
C LEU A 12 -1.83 9.42 -19.13
N ALA A 13 -1.29 9.97 -20.23
CA ALA A 13 -0.51 9.21 -21.19
C ALA A 13 0.71 8.52 -20.54
N LEU A 14 1.47 9.26 -19.73
CA LEU A 14 2.61 8.70 -18.99
C LEU A 14 2.19 7.62 -18.00
N LEU A 15 1.11 7.82 -17.27
CA LEU A 15 0.56 6.85 -16.33
C LEU A 15 0.15 5.56 -17.05
N CYS A 16 -0.49 5.66 -18.22
CA CYS A 16 -0.80 4.51 -19.09
C CYS A 16 0.46 3.81 -19.60
N PHE A 17 1.50 4.54 -20.00
CA PHE A 17 2.78 3.93 -20.42
C PHE A 17 3.46 3.17 -19.29
N ILE A 18 3.55 3.75 -18.10
CA ILE A 18 4.15 3.08 -16.94
C ILE A 18 3.36 1.83 -16.59
N ALA A 19 2.02 1.91 -16.52
CA ALA A 19 1.19 0.73 -16.22
C ALA A 19 1.29 -0.34 -17.30
N SER A 20 1.33 0.04 -18.57
CA SER A 20 1.55 -0.88 -19.69
C SER A 20 2.87 -1.63 -19.57
N ILE A 21 3.95 -0.94 -19.22
CA ILE A 21 5.27 -1.55 -19.02
C ILE A 21 5.24 -2.52 -17.84
N VAL A 22 4.69 -2.12 -16.69
CA VAL A 22 4.56 -3.00 -15.51
C VAL A 22 3.79 -4.27 -15.87
N TYR A 23 2.66 -4.14 -16.56
CA TYR A 23 1.81 -5.27 -16.93
C TYR A 23 2.46 -6.19 -17.96
N PHE A 24 3.16 -5.62 -18.94
CA PHE A 24 3.85 -6.38 -19.99
C PHE A 24 4.84 -7.38 -19.39
N PHE A 25 5.58 -6.90 -18.40
CA PHE A 25 6.65 -7.63 -17.75
C PHE A 25 6.14 -8.62 -16.71
N ALA A 26 5.13 -8.23 -15.92
CA ALA A 26 4.47 -9.13 -14.98
C ALA A 26 3.84 -10.36 -15.67
N ALA A 27 3.40 -10.23 -16.93
CA ALA A 27 2.80 -11.35 -17.66
C ALA A 27 3.73 -12.56 -17.91
N ASN A 28 5.06 -12.37 -17.82
CA ASN A 28 6.08 -13.41 -17.93
C ASN A 28 6.01 -14.33 -19.18
N TRP A 29 6.58 -13.88 -20.31
CA TRP A 29 6.57 -14.60 -21.60
C TRP A 29 7.59 -15.74 -21.67
N PRO A 30 7.20 -17.02 -21.79
CA PRO A 30 8.16 -18.11 -21.95
C PRO A 30 8.79 -18.13 -23.34
N GLU A 31 8.15 -17.57 -24.37
CA GLU A 31 8.70 -17.56 -25.74
C GLU A 31 9.87 -16.58 -25.92
N MET A 32 10.02 -15.59 -25.01
CA MET A 32 11.12 -14.62 -25.07
C MET A 32 12.31 -15.10 -24.25
N GLY A 33 13.49 -15.10 -24.88
CA GLY A 33 14.76 -15.41 -24.25
C GLY A 33 15.14 -14.40 -23.16
N ARG A 34 16.02 -14.82 -22.24
CA ARG A 34 16.52 -13.97 -21.15
C ARG A 34 17.19 -12.70 -21.65
N GLU A 35 17.99 -12.82 -22.71
CA GLU A 35 18.73 -11.70 -23.31
C GLU A 35 17.78 -10.65 -23.92
N GLU A 36 16.69 -11.10 -24.56
CA GLU A 36 15.68 -10.24 -25.16
C GLU A 36 14.91 -9.46 -24.10
N LYS A 37 14.46 -10.14 -23.02
CA LYS A 37 13.80 -9.50 -21.88
C LYS A 37 14.70 -8.44 -21.23
N ALA A 38 15.97 -8.77 -21.02
CA ALA A 38 16.96 -7.85 -20.47
C ALA A 38 17.22 -6.65 -21.40
N GLY A 39 17.35 -6.90 -22.71
CA GLY A 39 17.56 -5.87 -23.73
C GLY A 39 16.41 -4.88 -23.82
N ILE A 40 15.16 -5.37 -23.83
CA ILE A 40 13.96 -4.52 -23.85
C ILE A 40 13.88 -3.67 -22.59
N SER A 41 14.16 -4.25 -21.42
CA SER A 41 14.19 -3.53 -20.15
C SER A 41 15.18 -2.36 -20.16
N ILE A 42 16.41 -2.61 -20.62
CA ILE A 42 17.44 -1.56 -20.78
C ILE A 42 17.00 -0.50 -21.81
N ALA A 43 16.40 -0.92 -22.93
CA ALA A 43 15.93 -0.01 -23.97
C ALA A 43 14.81 0.92 -23.47
N VAL A 44 13.85 0.40 -22.70
CA VAL A 44 12.78 1.19 -22.06
C VAL A 44 13.39 2.22 -21.10
N MET A 45 14.34 1.80 -20.26
CA MET A 45 15.03 2.69 -19.34
C MET A 45 15.82 3.79 -20.08
N ALA A 46 16.52 3.43 -21.15
CA ALA A 46 17.22 4.37 -22.02
C ALA A 46 16.25 5.35 -22.68
N GLY A 47 15.10 4.87 -23.17
CA GLY A 47 14.05 5.68 -23.77
C GLY A 47 13.60 6.80 -22.83
N PHE A 48 13.25 6.48 -21.59
CA PHE A 48 12.84 7.50 -20.62
C PHE A 48 13.94 8.53 -20.32
N TYR A 49 15.17 8.10 -20.08
CA TYR A 49 16.26 9.01 -19.74
C TYR A 49 16.72 9.88 -20.92
N VAL A 50 16.80 9.31 -22.13
CA VAL A 50 17.17 10.05 -23.35
C VAL A 50 16.08 11.06 -23.70
N VAL A 51 14.81 10.64 -23.71
CA VAL A 51 13.68 11.55 -23.97
C VAL A 51 13.61 12.63 -22.90
N SER A 52 13.88 12.31 -21.63
CA SER A 52 14.02 13.30 -20.56
C SER A 52 15.12 14.33 -20.88
N ALA A 53 16.32 13.89 -21.22
CA ALA A 53 17.44 14.79 -21.51
C ALA A 53 17.17 15.72 -22.71
N VAL A 54 16.49 15.22 -23.76
CA VAL A 54 16.08 16.02 -24.92
C VAL A 54 14.99 17.02 -24.52
N LEU A 55 13.92 16.55 -23.86
CA LEU A 55 12.78 17.38 -23.50
C LEU A 55 13.10 18.40 -22.41
N MET A 56 14.08 18.17 -21.54
CA MET A 56 14.51 19.18 -20.57
C MET A 56 14.97 20.51 -21.22
N ARG A 57 15.31 20.50 -22.52
CA ARG A 57 15.69 21.70 -23.29
C ARG A 57 14.50 22.47 -23.84
N PHE A 58 13.40 21.79 -24.17
CA PHE A 58 12.28 22.34 -24.95
C PHE A 58 10.92 22.28 -24.23
N HIS A 59 10.77 21.34 -23.29
CA HIS A 59 9.52 20.99 -22.63
C HIS A 59 9.76 20.48 -21.21
N HIS A 60 10.12 21.40 -20.30
CA HIS A 60 10.58 21.04 -18.95
C HIS A 60 9.55 20.22 -18.15
N PHE A 61 8.25 20.45 -18.34
CA PHE A 61 7.22 19.64 -17.68
C PHE A 61 7.33 18.16 -18.06
N LEU A 62 7.38 17.87 -19.37
CA LEU A 62 7.45 16.49 -19.85
C LEU A 62 8.83 15.89 -19.58
N GLY A 63 9.91 16.66 -19.74
CA GLY A 63 11.27 16.22 -19.38
C GLY A 63 11.38 15.78 -17.91
N ARG A 64 10.84 16.58 -16.97
CA ARG A 64 10.76 16.22 -15.55
C ARG A 64 10.04 14.89 -15.32
N TRP A 65 8.89 14.70 -15.95
CA TRP A 65 8.09 13.49 -15.79
C TRP A 65 8.73 12.26 -16.45
N MET A 66 9.45 12.43 -17.56
CA MET A 66 10.25 11.38 -18.18
C MET A 66 11.46 11.00 -17.32
N LEU A 67 12.06 11.94 -16.58
CA LEU A 67 13.08 11.60 -15.57
C LEU A 67 12.51 10.70 -14.46
N ILE A 68 11.30 11.03 -13.96
CA ILE A 68 10.61 10.21 -12.97
C ILE A 68 10.27 8.83 -13.57
N GLY A 69 9.79 8.79 -14.81
CA GLY A 69 9.59 7.57 -15.59
C GLY A 69 10.86 6.73 -15.70
N GLY A 70 12.02 7.37 -15.91
CA GLY A 70 13.33 6.73 -15.93
C GLY A 70 13.67 6.07 -14.58
N ALA A 71 13.50 6.81 -13.48
CA ALA A 71 13.69 6.27 -12.14
C ALA A 71 12.72 5.10 -11.84
N LEU A 72 11.48 5.16 -12.32
CA LEU A 72 10.53 4.04 -12.20
C LEU A 72 10.93 2.84 -13.05
N SER A 73 11.36 3.07 -14.29
CA SER A 73 11.80 2.02 -15.20
C SER A 73 13.04 1.29 -14.72
N PHE A 74 13.93 1.95 -13.96
CA PHE A 74 15.04 1.26 -13.28
C PHE A 74 14.55 0.27 -12.23
N GLY A 75 13.57 0.65 -11.42
CA GLY A 75 12.93 -0.28 -10.46
C GLY A 75 12.28 -1.48 -11.15
N ILE A 76 11.55 -1.22 -12.25
CA ILE A 76 10.96 -2.28 -13.09
C ILE A 76 12.06 -3.17 -13.67
N ALA A 77 13.18 -2.60 -14.12
CA ALA A 77 14.32 -3.37 -14.63
C ALA A 77 14.93 -4.27 -13.55
N LEU A 78 15.05 -3.81 -12.30
CA LEU A 78 15.52 -4.64 -11.19
C LEU A 78 14.55 -5.78 -10.88
N ALA A 79 13.24 -5.51 -10.86
CA ALA A 79 12.21 -6.54 -10.66
C ALA A 79 12.30 -7.62 -11.74
N LEU A 80 12.45 -7.20 -12.99
CA LEU A 80 12.64 -8.09 -14.12
C LEU A 80 13.90 -8.92 -14.05
N LEU A 81 15.01 -8.37 -13.59
CA LEU A 81 16.21 -9.17 -13.39
C LEU A 81 15.98 -10.25 -12.32
N GLY A 82 15.25 -9.91 -11.25
CA GLY A 82 14.80 -10.89 -10.27
C GLY A 82 14.01 -12.03 -10.92
N GLN A 83 13.05 -11.67 -11.78
CA GLN A 83 12.21 -12.60 -12.52
C GLN A 83 12.98 -13.47 -13.54
N ILE A 84 13.79 -12.86 -14.41
CA ILE A 84 14.55 -13.52 -15.48
C ILE A 84 15.51 -14.58 -14.93
N TYR A 85 16.07 -14.32 -13.74
CA TYR A 85 17.08 -15.17 -13.12
C TYR A 85 16.55 -15.95 -11.90
N ASN A 86 15.23 -15.99 -11.67
CA ASN A 86 14.61 -16.68 -10.54
C ASN A 86 15.30 -16.36 -9.19
N SER A 87 15.66 -15.09 -9.00
CA SER A 87 16.40 -14.65 -7.83
C SER A 87 15.52 -13.77 -6.95
N HIS A 88 15.35 -14.18 -5.69
CA HIS A 88 14.63 -13.50 -4.61
C HIS A 88 13.43 -12.65 -5.07
N ALA A 89 12.24 -13.26 -5.12
CA ALA A 89 11.02 -12.48 -5.32
C ALA A 89 10.80 -11.52 -4.14
N ASP A 90 10.39 -10.28 -4.45
CA ASP A 90 10.07 -9.21 -3.49
C ASP A 90 11.15 -8.95 -2.41
N SER A 91 12.42 -9.10 -2.76
CA SER A 91 13.52 -8.84 -1.82
C SER A 91 13.60 -7.37 -1.41
N TYR A 92 13.86 -7.11 -0.13
CA TYR A 92 14.18 -5.76 0.34
C TYR A 92 15.37 -5.12 -0.41
N TRP A 93 16.30 -5.93 -0.94
CA TRP A 93 17.43 -5.45 -1.74
C TRP A 93 17.00 -4.71 -3.00
N LEU A 94 15.93 -5.17 -3.67
CA LEU A 94 15.39 -4.50 -4.86
C LEU A 94 15.03 -3.05 -4.54
N PHE A 95 14.29 -2.84 -3.45
CA PHE A 95 13.84 -1.51 -3.04
C PHE A 95 15.00 -0.65 -2.53
N LEU A 96 15.99 -1.25 -1.87
CA LEU A 96 17.18 -0.54 -1.38
C LEU A 96 18.08 -0.09 -2.54
N ILE A 97 18.36 -0.97 -3.50
CA ILE A 97 19.14 -0.64 -4.70
C ILE A 97 18.43 0.45 -5.51
N TRP A 98 17.10 0.39 -5.59
CA TRP A 98 16.28 1.42 -6.25
C TRP A 98 16.25 2.75 -5.49
N LEU A 99 16.21 2.69 -4.15
CA LEU A 99 16.18 3.86 -3.28
C LEU A 99 17.39 4.76 -3.50
N VAL A 100 18.60 4.20 -3.57
CA VAL A 100 19.86 4.97 -3.62
C VAL A 100 19.89 5.98 -4.79
N PRO A 101 19.78 5.58 -6.07
CA PRO A 101 19.79 6.53 -7.18
C PRO A 101 18.56 7.45 -7.13
N THR A 102 17.40 6.96 -6.69
CA THR A 102 16.19 7.78 -6.58
C THR A 102 16.36 8.92 -5.57
N ALA A 103 16.92 8.64 -4.39
CA ALA A 103 17.21 9.62 -3.35
C ALA A 103 18.28 10.64 -3.81
N LEU A 104 19.32 10.17 -4.51
CA LEU A 104 20.34 11.04 -5.12
C LEU A 104 19.73 11.97 -6.17
N LEU A 105 18.92 11.44 -7.10
CA LEU A 105 18.21 12.23 -8.09
C LEU A 105 17.26 13.23 -7.43
N ALA A 106 16.51 12.82 -6.40
CA ALA A 106 15.65 13.71 -5.61
C ALA A 106 16.44 14.87 -5.00
N ARG A 107 17.61 14.58 -4.43
CA ARG A 107 18.47 15.57 -3.77
C ARG A 107 19.14 16.54 -4.75
N LEU A 108 19.54 16.05 -5.92
CA LEU A 108 20.18 16.84 -7.00
C LEU A 108 19.18 17.75 -7.71
N THR A 109 18.02 17.20 -8.07
CA THR A 109 16.98 17.91 -8.84
C THR A 109 16.04 18.74 -7.97
N LYS A 110 16.04 18.49 -6.65
CA LYS A 110 15.07 19.05 -5.68
C LYS A 110 13.62 18.69 -6.01
N ASP A 111 13.42 17.57 -6.69
CA ASP A 111 12.08 17.12 -7.09
C ASP A 111 11.31 16.53 -5.91
N GLN A 112 10.10 17.05 -5.68
CA GLN A 112 9.23 16.56 -4.61
C GLN A 112 8.71 15.14 -4.86
N ALA A 113 8.43 14.78 -6.12
CA ALA A 113 7.91 13.45 -6.45
C ALA A 113 8.98 12.37 -6.25
N LEU A 114 10.23 12.63 -6.66
CA LEU A 114 11.34 11.71 -6.40
C LEU A 114 11.64 11.60 -4.90
N SER A 115 11.49 12.69 -4.14
CA SER A 115 11.66 12.66 -2.68
C SER A 115 10.59 11.79 -2.00
N VAL A 116 9.34 11.88 -2.47
CA VAL A 116 8.24 11.02 -2.00
C VAL A 116 8.48 9.57 -2.40
N LEU A 117 8.87 9.32 -3.65
CA LEU A 117 9.21 7.97 -4.13
C LEU A 117 10.33 7.34 -3.29
N ALA A 118 11.38 8.11 -2.94
CA ALA A 118 12.44 7.62 -2.06
C ALA A 118 11.92 7.22 -0.67
N VAL A 119 11.02 8.00 -0.06
CA VAL A 119 10.41 7.61 1.24
C VAL A 119 9.59 6.32 1.10
N VAL A 120 8.83 6.17 0.00
CA VAL A 120 8.04 4.97 -0.28
C VAL A 120 8.94 3.75 -0.46
N LEU A 121 10.01 3.87 -1.26
CA LEU A 121 10.99 2.80 -1.47
C LEU A 121 11.69 2.40 -0.16
N LEU A 122 11.98 3.35 0.72
CA LEU A 122 12.49 3.05 2.06
C LEU A 122 11.47 2.23 2.88
N GLN A 123 10.18 2.58 2.83
CA GLN A 123 9.17 1.80 3.57
C GLN A 123 9.02 0.39 3.01
N LEU A 124 9.04 0.23 1.68
CA LEU A 124 9.00 -1.09 1.05
C LEU A 124 10.24 -1.91 1.43
N ALA A 125 11.44 -1.32 1.43
CA ALA A 125 12.65 -1.99 1.88
C ALA A 125 12.54 -2.43 3.36
N CYS A 126 12.09 -1.56 4.26
CA CYS A 126 11.88 -1.93 5.66
C CYS A 126 10.81 -3.02 5.83
N TRP A 127 9.71 -2.93 5.08
CA TRP A 127 8.62 -3.90 5.12
C TRP A 127 9.08 -5.28 4.67
N PHE A 128 9.66 -5.41 3.49
CA PHE A 128 10.12 -6.70 2.96
C PHE A 128 11.35 -7.25 3.67
N TYR A 129 12.08 -6.42 4.44
CA TYR A 129 13.14 -6.91 5.32
C TYR A 129 12.55 -7.61 6.54
N TYR A 130 11.53 -7.03 7.17
CA TYR A 130 10.94 -7.55 8.41
C TYR A 130 9.87 -8.63 8.14
N PHE A 131 9.08 -8.45 7.09
CA PHE A 131 8.03 -9.35 6.59
C PHE A 131 8.36 -9.82 5.16
N PRO A 132 9.40 -10.64 4.96
CA PRO A 132 9.68 -11.23 3.65
C PRO A 132 8.50 -12.10 3.18
N SER A 133 8.20 -12.06 1.89
CA SER A 133 7.11 -12.84 1.29
C SER A 133 7.52 -14.29 1.01
N ALA A 134 8.77 -14.52 0.61
CA ALA A 134 9.28 -15.82 0.16
C ALA A 134 9.61 -16.82 1.29
N TYR A 135 9.83 -16.34 2.51
CA TYR A 135 10.18 -17.18 3.67
C TYR A 135 9.71 -16.53 4.96
N HIS A 136 9.56 -17.31 6.03
CA HIS A 136 9.18 -16.79 7.34
C HIS A 136 10.43 -16.61 8.22
N ILE A 137 10.56 -15.44 8.85
CA ILE A 137 11.58 -15.16 9.87
C ILE A 137 10.90 -15.08 11.23
N GLU A 138 11.36 -15.88 12.17
CA GLU A 138 10.98 -15.76 13.58
C GLU A 138 11.98 -14.85 14.30
N TRP A 139 11.57 -13.61 14.54
CA TRP A 139 12.39 -12.64 15.27
C TRP A 139 12.34 -12.89 16.78
N THR A 140 13.50 -12.86 17.44
CA THR A 140 13.56 -12.79 18.91
C THR A 140 13.00 -11.45 19.40
N GLU A 141 12.56 -11.36 20.66
CA GLU A 141 11.97 -10.14 21.24
C GLU A 141 12.86 -8.91 21.00
N TRP A 142 14.10 -8.96 21.46
CA TRP A 142 15.04 -7.84 21.37
C TRP A 142 15.49 -7.53 19.95
N SER A 143 15.60 -8.53 19.07
CA SER A 143 15.95 -8.29 17.67
C SER A 143 14.81 -7.62 16.91
N SER A 144 13.58 -8.08 17.13
CA SER A 144 12.36 -7.46 16.61
C SER A 144 12.25 -6.01 17.05
N PHE A 145 12.33 -5.78 18.37
CA PHE A 145 12.29 -4.44 18.96
C PHE A 145 13.37 -3.53 18.36
N GLY A 146 14.61 -4.02 18.27
CA GLY A 146 15.75 -3.27 17.72
C GLY A 146 15.55 -2.85 16.27
N TRP A 147 15.08 -3.75 15.39
CA TRP A 147 14.84 -3.43 13.98
C TRP A 147 13.69 -2.43 13.79
N LEU A 148 12.56 -2.64 14.48
CA LEU A 148 11.42 -1.73 14.38
C LEU A 148 11.75 -0.34 14.94
N LEU A 149 12.52 -0.27 16.04
CA LEU A 149 13.01 0.99 16.59
C LEU A 149 13.98 1.68 15.62
N LEU A 150 14.86 0.92 14.97
CA LEU A 150 15.76 1.46 13.94
C LEU A 150 14.96 2.04 12.76
N PHE A 151 13.92 1.36 12.28
CA PHE A 151 13.08 1.88 11.20
C PHE A 151 12.37 3.16 11.61
N ALA A 152 11.87 3.24 12.85
CA ALA A 152 11.32 4.47 13.40
C ALA A 152 12.38 5.60 13.46
N ALA A 153 13.58 5.31 13.97
CA ALA A 153 14.66 6.28 14.11
C ALA A 153 15.15 6.83 12.76
N VAL A 154 15.33 5.97 11.75
CA VAL A 154 15.70 6.38 10.38
C VAL A 154 14.64 7.31 9.79
N ASN A 155 13.35 7.00 9.97
CA ASN A 155 12.26 7.85 9.52
C ASN A 155 12.18 9.18 10.28
N GLY A 156 12.47 9.18 11.59
CA GLY A 156 12.58 10.39 12.41
C GLY A 156 13.73 11.31 11.96
N ALA A 157 14.91 10.74 11.67
CA ALA A 157 16.04 11.47 11.12
C ALA A 157 15.72 12.05 9.73
N LEU A 158 15.06 11.26 8.88
CA LEU A 158 14.61 11.70 7.56
C LEU A 158 13.59 12.83 7.64
N PHE A 159 12.67 12.77 8.61
CA PHE A 159 11.75 13.88 8.90
C PHE A 159 12.52 15.17 9.24
N GLY A 160 13.56 15.10 10.07
CA GLY A 160 14.37 16.26 10.45
C GLY A 160 15.21 16.86 9.32
N VAL A 161 15.70 16.03 8.39
CA VAL A 161 16.63 16.47 7.31
C VAL A 161 15.91 16.75 5.98
N SER A 162 14.70 16.23 5.79
CA SER A 162 13.98 16.34 4.52
C SER A 162 13.64 17.79 4.15
N ARG A 163 14.03 18.17 2.94
CA ARG A 163 13.70 19.50 2.36
C ARG A 163 12.31 19.55 1.72
N SER A 164 11.71 18.38 1.45
CA SER A 164 10.38 18.27 0.85
C SER A 164 9.34 18.13 1.95
N LEU A 165 8.37 19.06 1.99
CA LEU A 165 7.27 19.03 2.96
C LEU A 165 6.47 17.74 2.91
N TRP A 166 6.26 17.18 1.71
CA TRP A 166 5.52 15.93 1.54
C TRP A 166 6.33 14.72 2.02
N ALA A 167 7.61 14.66 1.68
CA ALA A 167 8.48 13.59 2.14
C ALA A 167 8.67 13.63 3.67
N ALA A 168 8.78 14.82 4.27
CA ALA A 168 8.88 14.98 5.72
C ALA A 168 7.62 14.48 6.45
N ARG A 169 6.43 14.82 5.93
CA ARG A 169 5.14 14.33 6.48
C ARG A 169 5.00 12.82 6.35
N LEU A 170 5.39 12.24 5.22
CA LEU A 170 5.37 10.79 5.02
C LEU A 170 6.36 10.09 5.93
N ALA A 171 7.59 10.60 6.08
CA ALA A 171 8.58 10.04 6.99
C ALA A 171 8.12 10.12 8.45
N TYR A 172 7.52 11.25 8.87
CA TYR A 172 6.96 11.37 10.21
C TYR A 172 5.77 10.42 10.45
N ALA A 173 4.91 10.22 9.45
CA ALA A 173 3.83 9.23 9.53
C ALA A 173 4.40 7.80 9.63
N ALA A 174 5.41 7.48 8.82
CA ALA A 174 6.09 6.20 8.85
C ALA A 174 6.78 5.94 10.19
N MET A 175 7.44 6.94 10.78
CA MET A 175 8.02 6.86 12.12
C MET A 175 6.98 6.40 13.15
N HIS A 176 5.81 7.06 13.18
CA HIS A 176 4.72 6.65 14.08
C HIS A 176 4.14 5.27 13.72
N GLY A 177 4.07 4.92 12.44
CA GLY A 177 3.65 3.59 11.98
C GLY A 177 4.55 2.49 12.54
N TRP A 178 5.87 2.66 12.46
CA TRP A 178 6.83 1.70 13.02
C TRP A 178 6.82 1.65 14.55
N LEU A 179 6.70 2.79 15.23
CA LEU A 179 6.54 2.83 16.70
C LEU A 179 5.27 2.11 17.17
N LEU A 180 4.19 2.22 16.39
CA LEU A 180 2.95 1.51 16.66
C LEU A 180 3.07 0.01 16.35
N MET A 181 3.83 -0.36 15.31
CA MET A 181 4.12 -1.75 14.97
C MET A 181 4.81 -2.49 16.12
N ILE A 182 5.74 -1.86 16.84
CA ILE A 182 6.37 -2.43 18.05
C ILE A 182 5.29 -2.89 19.05
N GLY A 183 4.25 -2.07 19.26
CA GLY A 183 3.15 -2.40 20.15
C GLY A 183 2.28 -3.56 19.64
N ILE A 184 2.03 -3.63 18.33
CA ILE A 184 1.24 -4.71 17.71
C ILE A 184 1.98 -6.04 17.76
N THR A 185 3.27 -6.05 17.40
CA THR A 185 4.10 -7.25 17.44
C THR A 185 4.35 -7.69 18.88
N GLY A 186 4.61 -6.76 19.80
CA GLY A 186 4.73 -7.04 21.24
C GLY A 186 3.46 -7.71 21.78
N PHE A 187 2.28 -7.19 21.45
CA PHE A 187 1.00 -7.82 21.82
C PHE A 187 0.85 -9.24 21.26
N SER A 188 1.10 -9.44 19.96
CA SER A 188 0.87 -10.72 19.28
C SER A 188 1.72 -11.87 19.85
N TYR A 189 2.84 -11.55 20.51
CA TYR A 189 3.77 -12.53 21.09
C TYR A 189 3.85 -12.47 22.63
N GLY A 190 3.02 -11.68 23.30
CA GLY A 190 3.03 -11.53 24.77
C GLY A 190 4.29 -10.85 25.34
N ARG A 191 4.90 -9.95 24.58
CA ARG A 191 6.19 -9.28 24.83
C ARG A 191 6.04 -7.76 25.00
N ASP A 192 7.09 -7.06 25.43
CA ASP A 192 7.16 -5.59 25.45
C ASP A 192 6.05 -4.85 26.24
N VAL A 193 5.61 -5.36 27.38
CA VAL A 193 4.49 -4.79 28.18
C VAL A 193 4.72 -3.33 28.60
N TRP A 194 5.98 -2.90 28.69
CA TRP A 194 6.35 -1.54 29.07
C TRP A 194 6.24 -0.52 27.91
N TRP A 195 6.28 -0.98 26.66
CA TRP A 195 6.34 -0.11 25.47
C TRP A 195 5.14 0.85 25.33
N PRO A 196 3.87 0.44 25.57
CA PRO A 196 2.73 1.33 25.47
C PRO A 196 2.86 2.59 26.34
N TYR A 197 3.44 2.48 27.53
CA TYR A 197 3.63 3.63 28.43
C TYR A 197 4.65 4.62 27.87
N VAL A 198 5.76 4.11 27.33
CA VAL A 198 6.80 4.94 26.69
C VAL A 198 6.24 5.63 25.44
N TYR A 199 5.48 4.90 24.62
CA TYR A 199 4.90 5.49 23.41
C TYR A 199 3.80 6.51 23.72
N ALA A 200 2.99 6.28 24.77
CA ALA A 200 2.02 7.25 25.27
C ALA A 200 2.70 8.55 25.74
N ALA A 201 3.79 8.45 26.50
CA ALA A 201 4.57 9.61 26.93
C ALA A 201 5.18 10.37 25.73
N LEU A 202 5.71 9.65 24.74
CA LEU A 202 6.22 10.25 23.50
C LEU A 202 5.11 10.98 22.73
N LEU A 203 3.94 10.37 22.56
CA LEU A 203 2.78 10.99 21.90
C LEU A 203 2.35 12.27 22.62
N ALA A 204 2.26 12.24 23.95
CA ALA A 204 1.93 13.42 24.75
C ALA A 204 2.98 14.54 24.59
N GLY A 205 4.27 14.20 24.65
CA GLY A 205 5.37 15.14 24.47
C GLY A 205 5.39 15.77 23.07
N LEU A 206 5.23 14.96 22.02
CA LEU A 206 5.16 15.45 20.64
C LEU A 206 3.92 16.30 20.39
N LEU A 207 2.77 15.89 20.92
CA LEU A 207 1.54 16.67 20.79
C LEU A 207 1.70 18.05 21.46
N TYR A 208 2.27 18.09 22.67
CA TYR A 208 2.59 19.33 23.37
C TYR A 208 3.58 20.18 22.57
N TYR A 209 4.67 19.59 22.07
CA TYR A 209 5.68 20.30 21.28
C TYR A 209 5.09 20.91 19.99
N PHE A 210 4.32 20.14 19.22
CA PHE A 210 3.74 20.62 17.96
C PHE A 210 2.59 21.60 18.16
N LEU A 211 1.81 21.44 19.22
CA LEU A 211 0.69 22.34 19.52
C LEU A 211 1.16 23.63 20.21
N ALA A 212 1.96 23.55 21.26
CA ALA A 212 2.30 24.69 22.12
C ALA A 212 3.59 25.40 21.72
N ILE A 213 4.64 24.66 21.33
CA ILE A 213 5.99 25.21 21.09
C ILE A 213 6.18 25.58 19.62
N SER A 214 6.22 24.59 18.73
CA SER A 214 6.55 24.79 17.31
C SER A 214 5.36 25.21 16.45
N LYS A 215 4.12 25.04 16.96
CA LYS A 215 2.88 25.51 16.34
C LYS A 215 2.63 24.94 14.93
N GLN A 216 3.05 23.69 14.69
CA GLN A 216 2.99 23.05 13.38
C GLN A 216 1.72 22.20 13.20
N ARG A 217 0.68 22.82 12.64
CA ARG A 217 -0.66 22.24 12.40
C ARG A 217 -0.67 20.83 11.79
N ALA A 218 0.18 20.57 10.79
CA ALA A 218 0.18 19.29 10.08
C ALA A 218 0.63 18.13 10.98
N TYR A 219 1.65 18.35 11.80
CA TYR A 219 2.17 17.32 12.69
C TYR A 219 1.27 17.14 13.90
N THR A 220 0.69 18.21 14.45
CA THR A 220 -0.37 18.09 15.47
C THR A 220 -1.51 17.16 15.01
N LEU A 221 -2.02 17.33 13.78
CA LEU A 221 -3.06 16.45 13.24
C LEU A 221 -2.59 14.99 13.15
N LEU A 222 -1.37 14.78 12.67
CA LEU A 222 -0.82 13.46 12.44
C LEU A 222 -0.55 12.74 13.78
N THR A 223 0.05 13.42 14.75
CA THR A 223 0.24 12.91 16.12
C THR A 223 -1.09 12.58 16.78
N SER A 224 -2.12 13.45 16.65
CA SER A 224 -3.45 13.16 17.19
C SER A 224 -4.14 11.97 16.53
N LEU A 225 -3.95 11.78 15.22
CA LEU A 225 -4.47 10.60 14.53
C LEU A 225 -3.82 9.32 15.06
N PHE A 226 -2.49 9.31 15.19
CA PHE A 226 -1.78 8.16 15.77
C PHE A 226 -2.09 7.95 17.25
N ALA A 227 -2.31 9.01 18.03
CA ALA A 227 -2.75 8.89 19.42
C ALA A 227 -4.14 8.26 19.54
N GLY A 228 -5.09 8.68 18.69
CA GLY A 228 -6.42 8.07 18.64
C GLY A 228 -6.37 6.59 18.24
N LEU A 229 -5.58 6.25 17.20
CA LEU A 229 -5.37 4.88 16.78
C LEU A 229 -4.69 4.02 17.86
N PHE A 230 -3.66 4.57 18.51
CA PHE A 230 -2.97 3.92 19.63
C PHE A 230 -3.94 3.62 20.78
N LEU A 231 -4.76 4.59 21.20
CA LEU A 231 -5.76 4.38 22.25
C LEU A 231 -6.77 3.30 21.87
N LEU A 232 -7.25 3.29 20.63
CA LEU A 232 -8.18 2.27 20.16
C LEU A 232 -7.54 0.86 20.19
N ILE A 233 -6.30 0.74 19.73
CA ILE A 233 -5.58 -0.54 19.73
C ILE A 233 -5.34 -1.02 21.17
N GLN A 234 -4.91 -0.14 22.09
CA GLN A 234 -4.73 -0.52 23.50
C GLN A 234 -6.06 -0.89 24.15
N TYR A 235 -7.15 -0.21 23.80
CA TYR A 235 -8.47 -0.56 24.31
C TYR A 235 -8.94 -1.93 23.83
N ILE A 236 -8.79 -2.23 22.54
CA ILE A 236 -9.09 -3.57 21.99
C ILE A 236 -8.24 -4.64 22.66
N ARG A 237 -6.93 -4.38 22.85
CA ARG A 237 -6.03 -5.28 23.59
C ARG A 237 -6.57 -5.59 24.99
N LEU A 238 -6.92 -4.57 25.77
CA LEU A 238 -7.46 -4.76 27.12
C LEU A 238 -8.78 -5.55 27.09
N LEU A 239 -9.64 -5.32 26.10
CA LEU A 239 -10.90 -6.06 25.95
C LEU A 239 -10.69 -7.53 25.61
N VAL A 240 -9.67 -7.87 24.81
CA VAL A 240 -9.33 -9.26 24.50
C VAL A 240 -8.87 -10.00 25.77
N ASP A 241 -8.08 -9.33 26.61
CA ASP A 241 -7.55 -9.94 27.83
C ASP A 241 -8.59 -9.96 28.98
N HIS A 242 -9.44 -8.94 29.07
CA HIS A 242 -10.36 -8.70 30.20
C HIS A 242 -11.73 -8.21 29.72
N PHE A 243 -12.53 -9.08 29.10
CA PHE A 243 -13.86 -8.72 28.60
C PHE A 243 -14.91 -8.62 29.73
N GLU A 244 -14.88 -7.53 30.50
CA GLU A 244 -15.71 -7.34 31.70
C GLU A 244 -16.49 -6.01 31.69
N THR A 245 -17.60 -5.96 32.43
CA THR A 245 -18.50 -4.79 32.51
C THR A 245 -17.75 -3.51 32.91
N TRP A 246 -16.91 -3.57 33.95
CA TRP A 246 -16.22 -2.38 34.46
C TRP A 246 -15.21 -1.82 33.45
N LEU A 247 -14.52 -2.67 32.68
CA LEU A 247 -13.58 -2.24 31.65
C LEU A 247 -14.32 -1.53 30.50
N LEU A 248 -15.50 -2.03 30.13
CA LEU A 248 -16.35 -1.39 29.13
C LEU A 248 -16.86 -0.02 29.62
N LEU A 249 -17.22 0.11 30.89
CA LEU A 249 -17.57 1.40 31.50
C LEU A 249 -16.37 2.38 31.52
N ILE A 250 -15.16 1.89 31.80
CA ILE A 250 -13.92 2.68 31.65
C ILE A 250 -13.73 3.11 30.20
N GLY A 251 -13.97 2.23 29.23
CA GLY A 251 -13.94 2.56 27.80
C GLY A 251 -14.82 3.77 27.46
N LEU A 252 -16.04 3.82 28.02
CA LEU A 252 -16.93 4.98 27.88
C LEU A 252 -16.39 6.23 28.56
N ALA A 253 -15.82 6.11 29.77
CA ALA A 253 -15.20 7.22 30.46
C ALA A 253 -14.00 7.78 29.67
N VAL A 254 -13.18 6.90 29.08
CA VAL A 254 -12.06 7.28 28.21
C VAL A 254 -12.58 7.96 26.93
N ALA A 255 -13.63 7.44 26.30
CA ALA A 255 -14.25 8.09 25.15
C ALA A 255 -14.75 9.51 25.48
N ALA A 256 -15.37 9.70 26.65
CA ALA A 256 -15.80 11.00 27.14
C ALA A 256 -14.60 11.93 27.45
N ALA A 257 -13.52 11.40 28.04
CA ALA A 257 -12.30 12.15 28.30
C ALA A 257 -11.61 12.62 27.00
N VAL A 258 -11.54 11.76 25.98
CA VAL A 258 -11.03 12.11 24.64
C VAL A 258 -11.90 13.20 24.01
N LEU A 259 -13.23 13.09 24.14
CA LEU A 259 -14.16 14.09 23.64
C LEU A 259 -13.97 15.45 24.32
N TYR A 260 -13.96 15.47 25.65
CA TYR A 260 -13.80 16.68 26.46
C TYR A 260 -12.43 17.33 26.24
N GLY A 261 -11.36 16.54 26.35
CA GLY A 261 -9.99 17.00 26.11
C GLY A 261 -9.82 17.52 24.68
N GLY A 262 -10.41 16.85 23.69
CA GLY A 262 -10.44 17.31 22.30
C GLY A 262 -11.12 18.66 22.12
N ILE A 263 -12.24 18.91 22.80
CA ILE A 263 -12.93 20.22 22.79
C ILE A 263 -12.06 21.31 23.42
N VAL A 264 -11.46 21.04 24.58
CA VAL A 264 -10.55 21.98 25.25
C VAL A 264 -9.34 22.30 24.37
N LEU A 265 -8.76 21.28 23.73
CA LEU A 265 -7.66 21.44 22.78
C LEU A 265 -8.08 22.23 21.54
N LEU A 266 -9.28 22.02 21.01
CA LEU A 266 -9.83 22.81 19.90
C LEU A 266 -10.03 24.28 20.28
N GLN A 267 -10.48 24.57 21.50
CA GLN A 267 -10.62 25.94 22.00
C GLN A 267 -9.24 26.63 22.13
N ARG A 268 -8.25 25.94 22.72
CA ARG A 268 -6.88 26.44 22.78
C ARG A 268 -6.24 26.55 21.40
N ALA A 269 -6.50 25.61 20.51
CA ALA A 269 -6.03 25.65 19.13
C ALA A 269 -6.77 26.69 18.27
N GLY A 270 -7.95 27.16 18.71
CA GLY A 270 -8.65 28.31 18.16
C GLY A 270 -7.84 29.61 18.22
N LEU A 271 -6.81 29.67 19.08
CA LEU A 271 -5.77 30.72 19.08
C LEU A 271 -4.94 30.72 17.77
N PHE A 272 -4.95 29.61 17.01
CA PHE A 272 -4.38 29.54 15.65
C PHE A 272 -5.36 30.04 14.60
N SER A 273 -5.56 31.35 14.53
CA SER A 273 -6.29 32.10 13.49
C SER A 273 -7.37 31.31 12.72
N SER A 274 -8.56 31.22 13.31
CA SER A 274 -9.82 30.87 12.63
C SER A 274 -10.10 31.74 11.37
N GLY A 275 -9.41 32.87 11.25
CA GLY A 275 -9.44 33.76 10.08
C GLY A 275 -8.74 33.20 8.83
N THR A 276 -7.81 32.24 8.94
CA THR A 276 -7.09 31.69 7.77
C THR A 276 -7.76 30.44 7.21
N ARG A 277 -7.77 30.28 5.88
CA ARG A 277 -8.30 29.06 5.21
C ARG A 277 -7.64 27.78 5.73
N ALA A 278 -6.34 27.82 5.99
CA ALA A 278 -5.57 26.70 6.53
C ALA A 278 -5.94 26.38 7.99
N GLY A 279 -6.27 27.40 8.80
CA GLY A 279 -6.73 27.23 10.18
C GLY A 279 -8.09 26.54 10.23
N LYS A 280 -9.04 26.99 9.39
CA LYS A 280 -10.37 26.35 9.27
C LYS A 280 -10.27 24.88 8.86
N TRP A 281 -9.40 24.56 7.90
CA TRP A 281 -9.14 23.18 7.47
C TRP A 281 -8.55 22.33 8.60
N PHE A 282 -7.57 22.87 9.32
CA PHE A 282 -6.96 22.22 10.48
C PHE A 282 -7.99 21.90 11.57
N LEU A 283 -8.80 22.89 11.99
CA LEU A 283 -9.83 22.68 13.02
C LEU A 283 -10.85 21.61 12.61
N THR A 284 -11.29 21.64 11.35
CA THR A 284 -12.24 20.64 10.83
C THR A 284 -11.63 19.23 10.81
N ALA A 285 -10.37 19.10 10.41
CA ALA A 285 -9.66 17.82 10.39
C ALA A 285 -9.39 17.30 11.82
N PHE A 286 -8.98 18.17 12.73
CA PHE A 286 -8.72 17.82 14.13
C PHE A 286 -9.98 17.37 14.84
N GLN A 287 -11.10 18.07 14.60
CA GLN A 287 -12.42 17.64 15.05
C GLN A 287 -12.78 16.25 14.51
N ALA A 288 -12.55 15.98 13.22
CA ALA A 288 -12.83 14.67 12.65
C ALA A 288 -12.01 13.55 13.30
N VAL A 289 -10.74 13.80 13.63
CA VAL A 289 -9.87 12.85 14.35
C VAL A 289 -10.43 12.56 15.75
N ILE A 290 -10.80 13.59 16.52
CA ILE A 290 -11.39 13.43 17.85
C ILE A 290 -12.70 12.65 17.77
N THR A 291 -13.58 13.05 16.85
CA THR A 291 -14.88 12.38 16.64
C THR A 291 -14.67 10.91 16.30
N LEU A 292 -13.75 10.57 15.39
CA LEU A 292 -13.45 9.19 15.01
C LEU A 292 -12.95 8.38 16.21
N ALA A 293 -11.97 8.89 16.96
CA ALA A 293 -11.40 8.18 18.11
C ALA A 293 -12.43 7.98 19.24
N ALA A 294 -13.15 9.04 19.63
CA ALA A 294 -14.14 8.96 20.69
C ALA A 294 -15.34 8.08 20.30
N SER A 295 -15.82 8.17 19.06
CA SER A 295 -16.94 7.33 18.61
C SER A 295 -16.56 5.87 18.45
N ALA A 296 -15.35 5.54 17.98
CA ALA A 296 -14.88 4.16 17.88
C ALA A 296 -14.81 3.50 19.27
N LEU A 297 -14.22 4.19 20.26
CA LEU A 297 -14.16 3.72 21.65
C LEU A 297 -15.58 3.54 22.22
N ALA A 298 -16.42 4.57 22.15
CA ALA A 298 -17.78 4.50 22.69
C ALA A 298 -18.65 3.42 22.02
N THR A 299 -18.52 3.23 20.70
CA THR A 299 -19.26 2.18 19.96
C THR A 299 -18.79 0.80 20.41
N ALA A 300 -17.48 0.56 20.49
CA ALA A 300 -16.94 -0.70 20.97
C ALA A 300 -17.37 -1.01 22.41
N SER A 301 -17.33 0.00 23.31
CA SER A 301 -17.76 -0.17 24.70
C SER A 301 -19.24 -0.45 24.84
N LEU A 302 -20.11 0.28 24.12
CA LEU A 302 -21.55 0.09 24.18
C LEU A 302 -21.97 -1.24 23.55
N LEU A 303 -21.34 -1.63 22.45
CA LEU A 303 -21.57 -2.93 21.83
C LEU A 303 -21.13 -4.06 22.78
N GLY A 304 -19.96 -3.94 23.40
CA GLY A 304 -19.50 -4.93 24.39
C GLY A 304 -20.40 -5.02 25.61
N LEU A 305 -20.94 -3.89 26.11
CA LEU A 305 -21.92 -3.89 27.21
C LEU A 305 -23.21 -4.61 26.82
N TYR A 306 -23.70 -4.35 25.61
CA TYR A 306 -24.87 -5.06 25.09
C TYR A 306 -24.61 -6.57 25.03
N LEU A 307 -23.47 -7.00 24.49
CA LEU A 307 -23.12 -8.42 24.40
C LEU A 307 -23.02 -9.09 25.79
N LEU A 308 -22.51 -8.39 26.80
CA LEU A 308 -22.30 -8.96 28.15
C LEU A 308 -23.57 -8.93 29.00
N TRP A 309 -24.33 -7.84 28.95
CA TRP A 309 -25.54 -7.67 29.78
C TRP A 309 -26.74 -8.43 29.26
N THR A 310 -26.73 -8.81 27.98
CA THR A 310 -27.95 -9.21 27.30
C THR A 310 -27.74 -10.49 26.49
N GLU A 311 -27.61 -11.62 27.18
CA GLU A 311 -27.55 -12.94 26.54
C GLU A 311 -28.80 -13.26 25.67
N SER A 312 -29.91 -12.50 25.82
CA SER A 312 -31.21 -12.80 25.19
C SER A 312 -31.96 -11.60 24.57
N TRP A 313 -31.36 -10.40 24.51
CA TRP A 313 -32.10 -9.26 23.96
C TRP A 313 -32.14 -9.30 22.45
N SER A 314 -33.30 -8.95 21.90
CA SER A 314 -33.46 -8.82 20.45
C SER A 314 -32.50 -7.75 19.89
N PRO A 315 -31.79 -8.02 18.77
CA PRO A 315 -30.93 -7.03 18.08
C PRO A 315 -31.66 -5.73 17.71
N TYR A 316 -32.98 -5.80 17.55
CA TYR A 316 -33.85 -4.64 17.33
C TYR A 316 -33.77 -3.62 18.48
N VAL A 317 -33.56 -4.06 19.72
CA VAL A 317 -33.48 -3.16 20.88
C VAL A 317 -32.29 -2.23 20.73
N LEU A 318 -31.09 -2.77 20.50
CA LEU A 318 -29.90 -1.93 20.32
C LEU A 318 -29.99 -1.09 19.04
N PHE A 319 -30.58 -1.64 17.97
CA PHE A 319 -30.87 -0.87 16.76
C PHE A 319 -31.77 0.35 17.05
N PHE A 320 -32.87 0.18 17.77
CA PHE A 320 -33.75 1.28 18.16
C PHE A 320 -33.09 2.27 19.13
N VAL A 321 -32.31 1.78 20.11
CA VAL A 321 -31.53 2.63 21.02
C VAL A 321 -30.51 3.47 20.23
N SER A 322 -29.89 2.90 19.20
CA SER A 322 -28.96 3.63 18.33
C SER A 322 -29.64 4.83 17.64
N ILE A 323 -30.89 4.65 17.21
CA ILE A 323 -31.67 5.69 16.53
C ILE A 323 -32.20 6.72 17.53
N PHE A 324 -32.97 6.28 18.53
CA PHE A 324 -33.69 7.17 19.44
C PHE A 324 -32.82 7.73 20.56
N GLY A 325 -31.80 6.99 20.99
CA GLY A 325 -30.86 7.43 22.02
C GLY A 325 -29.73 8.32 21.49
N PHE A 326 -29.31 8.13 20.23
CA PHE A 326 -28.14 8.83 19.68
C PHE A 326 -28.45 9.64 18.42
N VAL A 327 -28.92 9.00 17.34
CA VAL A 327 -29.08 9.67 16.03
C VAL A 327 -30.12 10.79 16.07
N LEU A 328 -31.30 10.53 16.63
CA LEU A 328 -32.41 11.48 16.67
C LEU A 328 -32.09 12.69 17.57
N PRO A 329 -31.64 12.53 18.84
CA PRO A 329 -31.27 13.66 19.68
C PRO A 329 -30.15 14.49 19.06
N ALA A 330 -29.12 13.85 18.51
CA ALA A 330 -28.03 14.57 17.86
C ALA A 330 -28.48 15.28 16.57
N SER A 331 -29.45 14.74 15.83
CA SER A 331 -30.00 15.39 14.64
C SER A 331 -30.82 16.64 14.98
N LEU A 332 -31.60 16.59 16.06
CA LEU A 332 -32.45 17.68 16.55
C LEU A 332 -31.67 18.75 17.34
N GLY A 333 -30.59 18.35 18.04
CA GLY A 333 -29.73 19.20 18.87
C GLY A 333 -28.85 20.18 18.10
N ARG A 334 -29.43 21.06 17.28
CA ARG A 334 -28.69 22.03 16.43
C ARG A 334 -27.83 23.03 17.21
N ARG A 335 -28.13 23.26 18.49
CA ARG A 335 -27.37 24.18 19.36
C ARG A 335 -26.22 23.50 20.11
N TRP A 336 -26.08 22.19 20.01
CA TRP A 336 -25.03 21.45 20.71
C TRP A 336 -23.66 21.70 20.06
N ASN A 337 -22.60 21.51 20.85
CA ASN A 337 -21.24 21.57 20.33
C ASN A 337 -21.07 20.57 19.18
N SER A 338 -20.53 21.01 18.04
CA SER A 338 -20.42 20.17 16.84
C SER A 338 -19.60 18.90 17.07
N VAL A 339 -18.60 18.93 17.97
CA VAL A 339 -17.78 17.76 18.31
C VAL A 339 -18.66 16.70 18.99
N VAL A 340 -19.40 17.09 20.04
CA VAL A 340 -20.34 16.21 20.76
C VAL A 340 -21.38 15.64 19.80
N ARG A 341 -22.00 16.52 19.01
CA ARG A 341 -23.07 16.14 18.07
C ARG A 341 -22.58 15.13 17.03
N TYR A 342 -21.40 15.34 16.44
CA TYR A 342 -20.87 14.42 15.43
C TYR A 342 -20.43 13.09 16.05
N THR A 343 -19.92 13.10 17.28
CA THR A 343 -19.59 11.87 18.01
C THR A 343 -20.85 11.06 18.31
N LEU A 344 -21.92 11.68 18.81
CA LEU A 344 -23.19 10.98 19.06
C LEU A 344 -23.80 10.42 17.77
N LEU A 345 -23.75 11.17 16.66
CA LEU A 345 -24.18 10.66 15.35
C LEU A 345 -23.35 9.44 14.92
N ALA A 346 -22.02 9.52 15.03
CA ALA A 346 -21.14 8.43 14.65
C ALA A 346 -21.34 7.18 15.52
N VAL A 347 -21.53 7.34 16.84
CA VAL A 347 -21.87 6.25 17.76
C VAL A 347 -23.21 5.62 17.40
N GLY A 348 -24.25 6.43 17.20
CA GLY A 348 -25.57 5.93 16.81
C GLY A 348 -25.53 5.19 15.48
N TYR A 349 -24.88 5.74 14.46
CA TYR A 349 -24.73 5.05 13.18
C TYR A 349 -23.92 3.76 13.31
N GLY A 350 -22.84 3.75 14.10
CA GLY A 350 -21.99 2.57 14.31
C GLY A 350 -22.71 1.44 15.05
N LEU A 351 -23.43 1.76 16.13
CA LEU A 351 -24.20 0.77 16.89
C LEU A 351 -25.32 0.15 16.06
N GLY A 352 -26.10 0.97 15.34
CA GLY A 352 -27.14 0.44 14.48
C GLY A 352 -26.58 -0.39 13.32
N LEU A 353 -25.39 -0.04 12.80
CA LEU A 353 -24.75 -0.78 11.71
C LEU A 353 -24.25 -2.14 12.19
N ALA A 354 -23.74 -2.23 13.43
CA ALA A 354 -23.35 -3.49 14.03
C ALA A 354 -24.53 -4.47 14.17
N MET A 355 -25.75 -3.96 14.39
CA MET A 355 -26.98 -4.76 14.47
C MET A 355 -27.66 -4.95 13.11
N ALA A 356 -27.27 -4.21 12.07
CA ALA A 356 -27.98 -4.19 10.80
C ALA A 356 -28.13 -5.58 10.14
N PRO A 357 -27.13 -6.49 10.16
CA PRO A 357 -27.28 -7.83 9.59
C PRO A 357 -28.40 -8.67 10.23
N GLU A 358 -28.73 -8.40 11.50
CA GLU A 358 -29.74 -9.13 12.27
C GLU A 358 -31.15 -8.50 12.20
N VAL A 359 -31.26 -7.34 11.54
CA VAL A 359 -32.51 -6.58 11.40
C VAL A 359 -33.13 -6.86 10.04
N SER A 360 -34.46 -6.97 9.99
CA SER A 360 -35.17 -7.23 8.74
C SER A 360 -34.87 -6.17 7.68
N THR A 361 -34.75 -6.62 6.43
CA THR A 361 -34.47 -5.76 5.26
C THR A 361 -35.49 -4.64 5.12
N VAL A 362 -36.76 -4.88 5.41
CA VAL A 362 -37.83 -3.86 5.42
C VAL A 362 -37.50 -2.71 6.37
N VAL A 363 -37.09 -3.02 7.61
CA VAL A 363 -36.72 -1.99 8.60
C VAL A 363 -35.47 -1.22 8.15
N LEU A 364 -34.48 -1.90 7.57
CA LEU A 364 -33.29 -1.25 7.03
C LEU A 364 -33.61 -0.30 5.88
N PHE A 365 -34.47 -0.69 4.92
CA PHE A 365 -34.89 0.18 3.82
C PHE A 365 -35.71 1.38 4.32
N LEU A 366 -36.60 1.18 5.30
CA LEU A 366 -37.33 2.27 5.94
C LEU A 366 -36.36 3.24 6.63
N TYR A 367 -35.39 2.73 7.37
CA TYR A 367 -34.38 3.56 8.03
C TYR A 367 -33.49 4.30 7.01
N ALA A 368 -33.06 3.65 5.94
CA ALA A 368 -32.35 4.29 4.83
C ALA A 368 -33.17 5.42 4.19
N ALA A 369 -34.48 5.22 4.00
CA ALA A 369 -35.37 6.27 3.50
C ALA A 369 -35.44 7.48 4.47
N VAL A 370 -35.49 7.22 5.78
CA VAL A 370 -35.43 8.28 6.81
C VAL A 370 -34.09 9.04 6.74
N LEU A 371 -32.96 8.35 6.60
CA LEU A 371 -31.65 8.98 6.45
C LEU A 371 -31.57 9.82 5.16
N ALA A 372 -32.08 9.32 4.04
CA ALA A 372 -32.14 10.04 2.76
C ALA A 372 -32.99 11.32 2.86
N PHE A 373 -34.14 11.23 3.53
CA PHE A 373 -34.98 12.40 3.82
C PHE A 373 -34.27 13.41 4.74
N GLY A 374 -33.58 12.92 5.77
CA GLY A 374 -32.75 13.73 6.65
C GLY A 374 -31.65 14.49 5.90
N LEU A 375 -31.01 13.86 4.90
CA LEU A 375 -30.03 14.50 4.05
C LEU A 375 -30.62 15.70 3.30
N ILE A 376 -31.83 15.58 2.74
CA ILE A 376 -32.49 16.67 1.99
C ILE A 376 -32.74 17.90 2.89
N ARG A 377 -33.07 17.69 4.17
CA ARG A 377 -33.33 18.76 5.15
C ARG A 377 -32.10 19.31 5.87
N SER A 378 -31.00 18.57 5.89
CA SER A 378 -29.78 18.98 6.61
C SER A 378 -29.00 20.08 5.87
N PHE A 379 -28.75 21.20 6.55
CA PHE A 379 -27.93 22.31 6.01
C PHE A 379 -26.48 22.26 6.49
N GLU A 380 -26.19 21.54 7.57
CA GLU A 380 -24.84 21.45 8.15
C GLU A 380 -23.96 20.42 7.45
N HIS A 381 -22.76 20.85 7.05
CA HIS A 381 -21.82 20.03 6.29
C HIS A 381 -21.31 18.80 7.06
N GLY A 382 -21.20 18.84 8.39
CA GLY A 382 -20.73 17.67 9.16
C GLY A 382 -21.77 16.57 9.27
N VAL A 383 -23.00 16.94 9.67
CA VAL A 383 -24.14 16.00 9.73
C VAL A 383 -24.36 15.35 8.38
N ARG A 384 -24.43 16.15 7.30
CA ARG A 384 -24.63 15.63 5.95
C ARG A 384 -23.57 14.59 5.57
N ARG A 385 -22.29 14.84 5.86
CA ARG A 385 -21.20 13.89 5.57
C ARG A 385 -21.38 12.55 6.31
N LEU A 386 -21.63 12.59 7.61
CA LEU A 386 -21.83 11.37 8.41
C LEU A 386 -23.08 10.61 7.97
N THR A 387 -24.19 11.31 7.74
CA THR A 387 -25.44 10.69 7.26
C THR A 387 -25.27 10.10 5.86
N THR A 388 -24.48 10.68 4.95
CA THR A 388 -24.21 10.09 3.63
C THR A 388 -23.42 8.78 3.74
N VAL A 389 -22.40 8.75 4.62
CA VAL A 389 -21.64 7.51 4.89
C VAL A 389 -22.56 6.46 5.50
N ALA A 390 -23.33 6.82 6.53
CA ALA A 390 -24.29 5.92 7.17
C ALA A 390 -25.31 5.36 6.16
N LEU A 391 -25.97 6.24 5.39
CA LEU A 391 -26.93 5.83 4.36
C LEU A 391 -26.32 4.81 3.38
N THR A 392 -25.08 5.04 2.95
CA THR A 392 -24.39 4.13 2.02
C THR A 392 -24.13 2.78 2.67
N LEU A 393 -23.69 2.74 3.93
CA LEU A 393 -23.40 1.49 4.65
C LEU A 393 -24.69 0.71 4.98
N TYR A 394 -25.74 1.37 5.44
CA TYR A 394 -27.03 0.70 5.69
C TYR A 394 -27.65 0.17 4.41
N LEU A 395 -27.57 0.91 3.30
CA LEU A 395 -28.04 0.40 2.01
C LEU A 395 -27.16 -0.73 1.48
N PHE A 396 -25.85 -0.71 1.74
CA PHE A 396 -24.97 -1.84 1.40
C PHE A 396 -25.47 -3.12 2.08
N VAL A 397 -25.64 -3.10 3.41
CA VAL A 397 -26.13 -4.26 4.17
C VAL A 397 -27.53 -4.67 3.70
N ALA A 398 -28.46 -3.72 3.54
CA ALA A 398 -29.82 -4.04 3.10
C ALA A 398 -29.88 -4.67 1.70
N LEU A 399 -29.04 -4.19 0.77
CA LEU A 399 -28.96 -4.71 -0.59
C LEU A 399 -28.23 -6.06 -0.65
N GLU A 400 -27.15 -6.24 0.11
CA GLU A 400 -26.43 -7.53 0.19
C GLU A 400 -27.32 -8.65 0.75
N LEU A 401 -28.23 -8.33 1.68
CA LEU A 401 -29.24 -9.27 2.19
C LEU A 401 -30.35 -9.60 1.19
N THR A 402 -30.46 -8.87 0.07
CA THR A 402 -31.56 -9.04 -0.92
C THR A 402 -31.10 -9.41 -2.32
N ILE A 403 -29.85 -9.07 -2.68
CA ILE A 403 -29.27 -9.27 -3.99
C ILE A 403 -28.02 -10.14 -3.83
N GLU A 404 -28.04 -11.34 -4.42
CA GLU A 404 -26.92 -12.28 -4.37
C GLU A 404 -25.67 -11.75 -5.10
N ASP A 405 -25.88 -11.02 -6.21
CA ASP A 405 -24.79 -10.42 -6.98
C ASP A 405 -24.27 -9.13 -6.31
N GLY A 406 -23.16 -9.27 -5.59
CA GLY A 406 -22.48 -8.15 -4.93
C GLY A 406 -22.06 -7.02 -5.88
N ARG A 407 -21.88 -7.28 -7.18
CA ARG A 407 -21.59 -6.23 -8.16
C ARG A 407 -22.81 -5.35 -8.39
N LEU A 408 -24.00 -5.92 -8.50
CA LEU A 408 -25.24 -5.14 -8.63
C LEU A 408 -25.49 -4.26 -7.39
N VAL A 409 -25.19 -4.77 -6.19
CA VAL A 409 -25.22 -4.00 -4.95
C VAL A 409 -24.31 -2.77 -5.06
N LEU A 410 -23.05 -2.96 -5.45
CA LEU A 410 -22.08 -1.86 -5.59
C LEU A 410 -22.46 -0.85 -6.68
N LEU A 411 -23.01 -1.33 -7.81
CA LEU A 411 -23.51 -0.45 -8.87
C LEU A 411 -24.70 0.40 -8.39
N ALA A 412 -25.63 -0.19 -7.64
CA ALA A 412 -26.73 0.55 -7.03
C ALA A 412 -26.23 1.64 -6.07
N LEU A 413 -25.23 1.33 -5.24
CA LEU A 413 -24.59 2.30 -4.35
C LEU A 413 -23.83 3.40 -5.10
N ALA A 414 -23.20 3.06 -6.22
CA ALA A 414 -22.53 4.02 -7.09
C ALA A 414 -23.54 5.00 -7.71
N VAL A 415 -24.68 4.50 -8.19
CA VAL A 415 -25.77 5.31 -8.75
C VAL A 415 -26.38 6.21 -7.67
N LEU A 416 -26.69 5.67 -6.49
CA LEU A 416 -27.22 6.45 -5.36
C LEU A 416 -26.28 7.61 -4.98
N ASN A 417 -25.01 7.31 -4.72
CA ASN A 417 -24.04 8.31 -4.32
C ASN A 417 -23.72 9.30 -5.45
N GLY A 418 -23.70 8.83 -6.70
CA GLY A 418 -23.60 9.69 -7.89
C GLY A 418 -24.78 10.66 -8.00
N GLY A 419 -25.99 10.18 -7.73
CA GLY A 419 -27.21 10.99 -7.66
C GLY A 419 -27.17 12.03 -6.55
N LEU A 420 -26.74 11.65 -5.34
CA LEU A 420 -26.54 12.58 -4.21
C LEU A 420 -25.49 13.65 -4.55
N TYR A 421 -24.40 13.25 -5.19
CA TYR A 421 -23.38 14.18 -5.67
C TYR A 421 -23.93 15.14 -6.73
N ALA A 422 -24.68 14.64 -7.73
CA ALA A 422 -25.27 15.45 -8.77
C ALA A 422 -26.28 16.46 -8.20
N TYR A 423 -27.12 16.04 -7.25
CA TYR A 423 -28.04 16.89 -6.52
C TYR A 423 -27.34 18.02 -5.76
N ASP A 424 -26.26 17.70 -5.04
CA ASP A 424 -25.47 18.71 -4.33
C ASP A 424 -24.74 19.66 -5.28
N ARG A 425 -24.21 19.13 -6.39
CA ARG A 425 -23.55 19.90 -7.43
C ARG A 425 -24.51 20.89 -8.08
N TRP A 426 -25.74 20.46 -8.37
CA TRP A 426 -26.81 21.28 -8.95
C TRP A 426 -27.19 22.45 -8.02
N ARG A 427 -27.23 22.22 -6.71
CA ARG A 427 -27.43 23.26 -5.69
C ARG A 427 -26.22 24.18 -5.47
N GLY A 428 -25.18 24.08 -6.30
CA GLY A 428 -23.95 24.88 -6.19
C GLY A 428 -23.04 24.47 -5.04
N LYS A 429 -23.31 23.36 -4.35
CA LYS A 429 -22.48 22.87 -3.23
C LYS A 429 -21.36 21.97 -3.76
N ILE A 430 -20.28 21.86 -2.97
CA ILE A 430 -19.21 20.90 -3.20
C ILE A 430 -19.39 19.77 -2.18
N ALA A 431 -19.80 18.59 -2.64
CA ALA A 431 -19.99 17.42 -1.81
C ALA A 431 -19.00 16.32 -2.24
N LEU A 432 -17.80 16.33 -1.66
CA LEU A 432 -16.77 15.33 -2.01
C LEU A 432 -17.09 13.93 -1.48
N THR A 433 -17.77 13.83 -0.33
CA THR A 433 -18.10 12.54 0.28
C THR A 433 -18.92 11.62 -0.64
N PRO A 434 -20.08 12.05 -1.21
CA PRO A 434 -20.81 11.20 -2.14
C PRO A 434 -20.02 10.90 -3.42
N LEU A 435 -19.17 11.82 -3.90
CA LEU A 435 -18.28 11.52 -5.05
C LEU A 435 -17.28 10.40 -4.74
N VAL A 436 -16.63 10.46 -3.58
CA VAL A 436 -15.67 9.43 -3.13
C VAL A 436 -16.39 8.10 -2.96
N LEU A 437 -17.56 8.07 -2.33
CA LEU A 437 -18.33 6.84 -2.16
C LEU A 437 -18.82 6.26 -3.50
N ALA A 438 -19.26 7.11 -4.43
CA ALA A 438 -19.68 6.67 -5.76
C ALA A 438 -18.53 6.05 -6.57
N LEU A 439 -17.37 6.71 -6.61
CA LEU A 439 -16.18 6.19 -7.29
C LEU A 439 -15.61 4.97 -6.58
N GLY A 440 -15.70 4.90 -5.26
CA GLY A 440 -15.34 3.73 -4.46
C GLY A 440 -16.20 2.52 -4.83
N ALA A 441 -17.52 2.66 -4.77
CA ALA A 441 -18.44 1.59 -5.10
C ALA A 441 -18.28 1.13 -6.56
N LEU A 442 -18.19 2.07 -7.51
CA LEU A 442 -17.96 1.74 -8.92
C LEU A 442 -16.60 1.07 -9.15
N GLY A 443 -15.55 1.52 -8.44
CA GLY A 443 -14.21 0.95 -8.56
C GLY A 443 -14.12 -0.48 -8.07
N ILE A 444 -14.74 -0.75 -6.92
CA ILE A 444 -14.86 -2.10 -6.37
C ILE A 444 -15.70 -2.94 -7.33
N ALA A 445 -16.85 -2.45 -7.83
CA ALA A 445 -17.70 -3.15 -8.79
C ALA A 445 -16.95 -3.59 -10.06
N THR A 446 -15.98 -2.80 -10.53
CA THR A 446 -15.16 -3.19 -11.69
C THR A 446 -14.22 -4.37 -11.43
N SER A 447 -14.00 -4.76 -10.18
CA SER A 447 -12.97 -5.73 -9.77
C SER A 447 -13.46 -6.83 -8.83
N VAL A 448 -14.75 -6.87 -8.47
CA VAL A 448 -15.31 -7.87 -7.54
C VAL A 448 -15.18 -9.29 -8.09
N ASP A 449 -15.66 -9.54 -9.31
CA ASP A 449 -15.52 -10.86 -9.91
C ASP A 449 -14.20 -10.93 -10.65
N MET A 450 -13.21 -11.47 -9.96
CA MET A 450 -11.85 -11.52 -10.47
C MET A 450 -11.69 -12.44 -11.68
N PHE A 451 -12.65 -13.34 -11.96
CA PHE A 451 -12.44 -14.46 -12.90
C PHE A 451 -13.24 -14.40 -14.21
N THR A 452 -14.33 -13.62 -14.29
CA THR A 452 -15.26 -13.66 -15.44
C THR A 452 -15.49 -12.28 -16.05
N ALA A 453 -15.29 -12.16 -17.37
CA ALA A 453 -15.55 -10.95 -18.15
C ALA A 453 -16.91 -11.04 -18.87
N ASP A 454 -17.99 -10.83 -18.13
CA ASP A 454 -19.36 -10.77 -18.65
C ASP A 454 -19.75 -9.35 -19.14
N GLY A 455 -20.98 -9.19 -19.63
CA GLY A 455 -21.47 -7.90 -20.14
C GLY A 455 -21.47 -6.78 -19.10
N LEU A 456 -21.88 -7.10 -17.85
CA LEU A 456 -21.89 -6.12 -16.75
C LEU A 456 -20.48 -5.67 -16.40
N TYR A 457 -19.49 -6.55 -16.50
CA TYR A 457 -18.09 -6.22 -16.26
C TYR A 457 -17.62 -5.16 -17.27
N ILE A 458 -17.89 -5.40 -18.57
CA ILE A 458 -17.48 -4.48 -19.64
C ILE A 458 -18.15 -3.11 -19.43
N VAL A 459 -19.46 -3.09 -19.19
CA VAL A 459 -20.23 -1.85 -18.97
C VAL A 459 -19.69 -1.07 -17.76
N SER A 460 -19.40 -1.76 -16.64
CA SER A 460 -18.88 -1.14 -15.42
C SER A 460 -17.50 -0.50 -15.64
N ASN A 461 -16.62 -1.15 -16.40
CA ASN A 461 -15.30 -0.62 -16.75
C ASN A 461 -15.39 0.59 -17.68
N ILE A 462 -16.25 0.54 -18.71
CA ILE A 462 -16.50 1.68 -19.59
C ILE A 462 -17.05 2.85 -18.79
N ALA A 463 -18.03 2.60 -17.91
CA ALA A 463 -18.60 3.62 -17.03
C ALA A 463 -17.53 4.25 -16.12
N MET A 464 -16.67 3.43 -15.51
CA MET A 464 -15.58 3.92 -14.66
C MET A 464 -14.63 4.83 -15.44
N VAL A 465 -14.14 4.39 -16.61
CA VAL A 465 -13.23 5.19 -17.44
C VAL A 465 -13.90 6.50 -17.89
N ALA A 466 -15.17 6.46 -18.29
CA ALA A 466 -15.92 7.65 -18.69
C ALA A 466 -16.09 8.66 -17.54
N VAL A 467 -16.45 8.18 -16.34
CA VAL A 467 -16.63 9.02 -15.15
C VAL A 467 -15.29 9.64 -14.70
N LEU A 468 -14.22 8.85 -14.67
CA LEU A 468 -12.88 9.36 -14.35
C LEU A 468 -12.44 10.39 -15.39
N GLY A 469 -12.61 10.11 -16.68
CA GLY A 469 -12.33 11.03 -17.77
C GLY A 469 -13.07 12.35 -17.58
N PHE A 470 -14.37 12.32 -17.31
CA PHE A 470 -15.15 13.52 -17.02
C PHE A 470 -14.53 14.35 -15.90
N PHE A 471 -14.26 13.75 -14.73
CA PHE A 471 -13.76 14.50 -13.57
C PHE A 471 -12.31 14.97 -13.69
N LEU A 472 -11.44 14.24 -14.37
CA LEU A 472 -10.03 14.62 -14.58
C LEU A 472 -9.89 15.96 -15.32
N PHE A 473 -10.81 16.24 -16.24
CA PHE A 473 -10.80 17.47 -17.04
C PHE A 473 -11.65 18.61 -16.47
N GLN A 474 -12.32 18.42 -15.33
CA GLN A 474 -13.12 19.47 -14.68
C GLN A 474 -12.29 20.62 -14.10
N GLN A 475 -12.93 21.79 -13.92
CA GLN A 475 -12.25 22.96 -13.34
C GLN A 475 -12.00 22.86 -11.83
N ARG A 476 -12.88 22.17 -11.09
CA ARG A 476 -12.83 22.08 -9.63
C ARG A 476 -11.65 21.22 -9.17
N ARG A 477 -10.70 21.85 -8.47
CA ARG A 477 -9.43 21.22 -8.05
C ARG A 477 -9.63 19.96 -7.20
N GLN A 478 -10.59 19.96 -6.29
CA GLN A 478 -10.79 18.84 -5.36
C GLN A 478 -11.38 17.61 -6.06
N GLU A 479 -12.35 17.79 -6.96
CA GLU A 479 -12.93 16.70 -7.76
C GLU A 479 -11.88 16.03 -8.64
N ARG A 480 -11.02 16.84 -9.29
CA ARG A 480 -9.87 16.31 -10.03
C ARG A 480 -8.90 15.53 -9.17
N ALA A 481 -8.60 16.00 -7.95
CA ALA A 481 -7.67 15.31 -7.07
C ALA A 481 -8.22 13.93 -6.66
N VAL A 482 -9.52 13.85 -6.40
CA VAL A 482 -10.22 12.57 -6.16
C VAL A 482 -10.12 11.68 -7.40
N ALA A 483 -10.43 12.19 -8.59
CA ALA A 483 -10.34 11.43 -9.83
C ALA A 483 -8.93 10.90 -10.14
N TRP A 484 -7.88 11.69 -9.90
CA TRP A 484 -6.50 11.23 -10.03
C TRP A 484 -6.18 10.08 -9.07
N GLY A 485 -6.64 10.17 -7.81
CA GLY A 485 -6.50 9.09 -6.84
C GLY A 485 -7.19 7.80 -7.30
N TYR A 486 -8.44 7.91 -7.77
CA TYR A 486 -9.18 6.75 -8.29
C TYR A 486 -8.65 6.23 -9.63
N THR A 487 -8.02 7.06 -10.46
CA THR A 487 -7.37 6.61 -11.69
C THR A 487 -6.15 5.74 -11.37
N ALA A 488 -5.32 6.18 -10.42
CA ALA A 488 -4.19 5.37 -9.95
C ALA A 488 -4.67 4.06 -9.29
N LEU A 489 -5.69 4.14 -8.42
CA LEU A 489 -6.28 2.97 -7.78
C LEU A 489 -6.88 2.00 -8.80
N TYR A 490 -7.59 2.50 -9.82
CA TYR A 490 -8.15 1.69 -10.89
C TYR A 490 -7.06 0.89 -11.60
N LEU A 491 -5.94 1.50 -11.97
CA LEU A 491 -4.81 0.76 -12.57
C LEU A 491 -4.16 -0.23 -11.60
N VAL A 492 -4.15 0.02 -10.30
CA VAL A 492 -3.64 -0.98 -9.34
C VAL A 492 -4.62 -2.16 -9.26
N LEU A 493 -5.92 -1.91 -9.16
CA LEU A 493 -6.93 -2.97 -9.09
C LEU A 493 -6.95 -3.83 -10.36
N LYS A 494 -6.85 -3.20 -11.54
CA LYS A 494 -6.79 -3.90 -12.83
C LYS A 494 -5.55 -4.80 -12.97
N TYR A 495 -4.49 -4.55 -12.21
CA TYR A 495 -3.31 -5.44 -12.18
C TYR A 495 -3.67 -6.81 -11.60
N TYR A 496 -4.49 -6.86 -10.55
CA TYR A 496 -4.82 -8.08 -9.81
C TYR A 496 -6.02 -8.85 -10.34
N GLU A 497 -6.68 -8.35 -11.38
CA GLU A 497 -7.89 -8.95 -11.91
C GLU A 497 -7.56 -10.07 -12.92
N LEU A 498 -8.09 -11.27 -12.72
CA LEU A 498 -7.76 -12.46 -13.52
C LEU A 498 -8.62 -12.62 -14.79
N ALA A 499 -9.69 -11.84 -14.94
CA ALA A 499 -10.65 -11.96 -16.03
C ALA A 499 -10.03 -11.65 -17.40
N TRP A 500 -8.97 -10.84 -17.43
CA TRP A 500 -8.23 -10.53 -18.65
C TRP A 500 -6.72 -10.66 -18.45
N ASN A 501 -6.03 -11.26 -19.42
CA ASN A 501 -4.58 -11.47 -19.37
C ASN A 501 -3.83 -10.13 -19.30
N LEU A 502 -2.72 -10.12 -18.56
CA LEU A 502 -1.89 -8.94 -18.33
C LEU A 502 -1.33 -8.35 -19.64
N LEU A 503 -1.02 -9.20 -20.63
CA LEU A 503 -0.57 -8.73 -21.94
C LEU A 503 -1.56 -7.84 -22.65
N HIS A 504 -2.81 -8.30 -22.73
CA HIS A 504 -3.83 -7.60 -23.48
C HIS A 504 -4.15 -6.26 -22.81
N LYS A 505 -4.15 -6.24 -21.47
CA LYS A 505 -4.22 -5.00 -20.69
C LYS A 505 -3.03 -4.09 -20.98
N SER A 506 -1.82 -4.63 -21.02
CA SER A 506 -0.60 -3.89 -21.35
C SER A 506 -0.68 -3.23 -22.73
N ILE A 507 -1.04 -3.99 -23.77
CA ILE A 507 -1.15 -3.49 -25.14
C ILE A 507 -2.25 -2.42 -25.24
N SER A 508 -3.38 -2.65 -24.57
CA SER A 508 -4.49 -1.70 -24.53
C SER A 508 -4.09 -0.39 -23.85
N LEU A 509 -3.35 -0.46 -22.74
CA LEU A 509 -2.83 0.71 -22.04
C LEU A 509 -1.75 1.44 -22.86
N LEU A 510 -0.91 0.71 -23.61
CA LEU A 510 0.06 1.31 -24.53
C LEU A 510 -0.65 2.11 -25.62
N ALA A 511 -1.65 1.50 -26.27
CA ALA A 511 -2.45 2.14 -27.30
C ALA A 511 -3.19 3.38 -26.76
N ALA A 512 -3.82 3.26 -25.59
CA ALA A 512 -4.47 4.39 -24.92
C ALA A 512 -3.47 5.51 -24.59
N GLY A 513 -2.28 5.17 -24.11
CA GLY A 513 -1.20 6.13 -23.86
C GLY A 513 -0.76 6.89 -25.11
N ILE A 514 -0.61 6.19 -26.24
CA ILE A 514 -0.27 6.81 -27.54
C ILE A 514 -1.38 7.77 -27.98
N VAL A 515 -2.64 7.34 -27.93
CA VAL A 515 -3.79 8.17 -28.32
C VAL A 515 -3.86 9.43 -27.45
N LEU A 516 -3.71 9.30 -26.13
CA LEU A 516 -3.70 10.42 -25.19
C LEU A 516 -2.53 11.37 -25.42
N LEU A 517 -1.36 10.84 -25.74
CA LEU A 517 -0.17 11.63 -26.06
C LEU A 517 -0.39 12.45 -27.34
N VAL A 518 -0.85 11.81 -28.41
CA VAL A 518 -1.16 12.47 -29.70
C VAL A 518 -2.22 13.56 -29.49
N TRP A 519 -3.28 13.25 -28.75
CA TRP A 519 -4.33 14.21 -28.43
C TRP A 519 -3.81 15.40 -27.62
N ALA A 520 -2.95 15.17 -26.61
CA ALA A 520 -2.36 16.24 -25.81
C ALA A 520 -1.44 17.15 -26.65
N VAL A 521 -0.60 16.56 -27.52
CA VAL A 521 0.27 17.30 -28.46
C VAL A 521 -0.56 18.13 -29.44
N TRP A 522 -1.62 17.55 -30.01
CA TRP A 522 -2.52 18.26 -30.92
C TRP A 522 -3.20 19.44 -30.23
N LEU A 523 -3.72 19.25 -29.00
CA LEU A 523 -4.33 20.34 -28.22
C LEU A 523 -3.32 21.43 -27.85
N GLU A 524 -2.07 21.06 -27.56
CA GLU A 524 -1.01 22.03 -27.29
C GLU A 524 -0.75 22.91 -28.50
N LYS A 525 -0.51 22.28 -29.67
CA LYS A 525 -0.21 22.98 -30.94
C LYS A 525 -1.39 23.83 -31.41
N ARG A 526 -2.60 23.27 -31.40
CA ARG A 526 -3.84 23.96 -31.82
C ARG A 526 -4.08 25.23 -31.01
N ASN A 527 -3.77 25.21 -29.72
CA ASN A 527 -4.00 26.34 -28.82
C ASN A 527 -2.75 27.18 -28.58
N GLN A 528 -1.65 26.94 -29.31
CA GLN A 528 -0.37 27.65 -29.20
C GLN A 528 0.12 27.82 -27.75
N LEU A 529 0.02 26.75 -26.96
CA LEU A 529 0.30 26.83 -25.53
C LEU A 529 1.80 26.68 -25.25
N VAL A 530 2.37 27.67 -24.58
CA VAL A 530 3.73 27.54 -24.04
C VAL A 530 3.66 26.93 -22.64
N LEU A 531 4.00 25.64 -22.54
CA LEU A 531 4.04 24.92 -21.27
C LEU A 531 5.32 25.25 -20.48
N SER A 532 5.28 26.38 -19.76
CA SER A 532 6.30 26.94 -18.83
C SER A 532 7.76 26.50 -19.01
N GLU A 533 8.63 27.46 -19.30
CA GLU A 533 10.08 27.30 -19.14
C GLU A 533 10.42 27.00 -17.67
N GLY A 534 10.73 25.76 -17.35
CA GLY A 534 11.34 25.44 -16.06
C GLY A 534 12.79 25.90 -16.05
N ALA A 535 13.30 26.26 -14.87
CA ALA A 535 14.69 26.70 -14.73
C ALA A 535 15.65 25.61 -15.22
N ARG A 536 16.45 25.91 -16.25
CA ARG A 536 17.50 25.02 -16.75
C ARG A 536 18.43 24.65 -15.60
N TRP A 537 18.70 23.37 -15.44
CA TRP A 537 19.65 22.91 -14.44
C TRP A 537 21.05 23.47 -14.73
N ARG A 538 21.76 23.85 -13.67
CA ARG A 538 23.19 24.20 -13.78
C ARG A 538 23.94 23.01 -14.38
N ARG A 539 24.93 23.26 -15.25
CA ARG A 539 25.75 22.20 -15.92
C ARG A 539 26.26 21.14 -14.93
N ARG A 540 26.68 21.57 -13.73
CA ARG A 540 27.11 20.66 -12.65
C ARG A 540 26.01 19.68 -12.21
N VAL A 541 24.77 20.14 -12.05
CA VAL A 541 23.63 19.27 -11.66
C VAL A 541 23.34 18.27 -12.77
N SER A 542 23.33 18.71 -14.04
CA SER A 542 23.13 17.82 -15.18
C SER A 542 24.20 16.74 -15.29
N LEU A 543 25.48 17.09 -15.02
CA LEU A 543 26.58 16.14 -14.98
C LEU A 543 26.35 15.07 -13.89
N PHE A 544 26.03 15.49 -12.66
CA PHE A 544 25.78 14.53 -11.58
C PHE A 544 24.54 13.66 -11.82
N VAL A 545 23.48 14.22 -12.41
CA VAL A 545 22.32 13.43 -12.83
C VAL A 545 22.74 12.39 -13.88
N ALA A 546 23.54 12.78 -14.88
CA ALA A 546 24.05 11.84 -15.88
C ALA A 546 24.93 10.73 -15.26
N ILE A 547 25.75 11.05 -14.26
CA ILE A 547 26.55 10.05 -13.52
C ILE A 547 25.64 9.06 -12.78
N VAL A 548 24.61 9.55 -12.08
CA VAL A 548 23.66 8.67 -11.36
C VAL A 548 22.87 7.79 -12.33
N VAL A 549 22.51 8.32 -13.51
CA VAL A 549 21.87 7.54 -14.57
C VAL A 549 22.83 6.49 -15.14
N ALA A 550 24.06 6.86 -15.47
CA ALA A 550 25.08 5.93 -15.96
C ALA A 550 25.36 4.81 -14.96
N ALA A 551 25.43 5.12 -13.65
CA ALA A 551 25.60 4.13 -12.60
C ALA A 551 24.46 3.10 -12.57
N GLN A 552 23.22 3.49 -12.87
CA GLN A 552 22.10 2.55 -12.99
C GLN A 552 22.27 1.58 -14.16
N PHE A 553 22.68 2.07 -15.34
CA PHE A 553 22.97 1.21 -16.49
C PHE A 553 24.13 0.26 -16.23
N VAL A 554 25.22 0.76 -15.63
CA VAL A 554 26.37 -0.08 -15.24
C VAL A 554 25.94 -1.14 -14.25
N PHE A 555 25.15 -0.78 -13.24
CA PHE A 555 24.64 -1.74 -12.27
C PHE A 555 23.83 -2.87 -12.95
N VAL A 556 22.82 -2.51 -13.76
CA VAL A 556 22.00 -3.47 -14.51
C VAL A 556 22.86 -4.37 -15.40
N GLY A 557 23.78 -3.78 -16.18
CA GLY A 557 24.66 -4.51 -17.08
C GLY A 557 25.61 -5.47 -16.37
N VAL A 558 26.21 -5.03 -15.26
CA VAL A 558 27.09 -5.89 -14.43
C VAL A 558 26.28 -7.02 -13.80
N THR A 559 25.08 -6.77 -13.28
CA THR A 559 24.22 -7.81 -12.71
C THR A 559 23.85 -8.86 -13.76
N ILE A 560 23.44 -8.46 -14.96
CA ILE A 560 23.17 -9.37 -16.09
C ILE A 560 24.42 -10.20 -16.39
N TRP A 561 25.56 -9.55 -16.56
CA TRP A 561 26.81 -10.24 -16.89
C TRP A 561 27.22 -11.26 -15.82
N GLN A 562 27.09 -10.92 -14.54
CA GLN A 562 27.38 -11.83 -13.43
C GLN A 562 26.45 -13.05 -13.43
N LYS A 563 25.15 -12.84 -13.62
CA LYS A 563 24.14 -13.90 -13.63
C LYS A 563 24.31 -14.82 -14.84
N GLU A 564 24.51 -14.27 -16.04
CA GLU A 564 24.77 -15.05 -17.26
C GLU A 564 26.10 -15.82 -17.19
N ARG A 565 27.12 -15.26 -16.53
CA ARG A 565 28.38 -15.97 -16.30
C ARG A 565 28.18 -17.15 -15.35
N LEU A 566 27.40 -16.98 -14.28
CA LEU A 566 27.06 -18.06 -13.36
C LEU A 566 26.26 -19.16 -14.06
N LEU A 567 25.29 -18.82 -14.90
CA LEU A 567 24.52 -19.80 -15.66
C LEU A 567 25.39 -20.62 -16.62
N ARG A 568 26.38 -19.99 -17.28
CA ARG A 568 27.26 -20.65 -18.23
C ARG A 568 28.36 -21.50 -17.59
N TYR A 569 28.96 -21.04 -16.50
CA TYR A 569 30.17 -21.64 -15.93
C TYR A 569 29.98 -22.23 -14.53
N GLY A 570 28.78 -22.14 -13.95
CA GLY A 570 28.46 -22.70 -12.65
C GLY A 570 28.29 -24.21 -12.69
N ASP A 571 28.64 -24.86 -11.58
CA ASP A 571 28.44 -26.29 -11.38
C ASP A 571 26.93 -26.59 -11.28
N VAL A 572 26.48 -27.65 -11.95
CA VAL A 572 25.06 -28.07 -11.95
C VAL A 572 24.76 -28.90 -10.71
N VAL A 573 23.80 -28.44 -9.91
CA VAL A 573 23.29 -29.10 -8.72
C VAL A 573 21.83 -29.45 -8.94
N LYS A 574 21.50 -30.75 -8.90
CA LYS A 574 20.12 -31.26 -8.89
C LYS A 574 19.65 -31.38 -7.44
N LEU A 575 18.66 -30.60 -7.02
CA LEU A 575 18.04 -30.63 -5.70
C LEU A 575 16.64 -31.22 -5.77
N GLU A 576 16.22 -31.90 -4.70
CA GLU A 576 14.86 -32.40 -4.53
C GLU A 576 13.98 -31.34 -3.86
N LEU A 577 12.77 -31.15 -4.40
CA LEU A 577 11.80 -30.19 -3.89
C LEU A 577 10.92 -30.84 -2.83
N GLU A 578 10.75 -30.15 -1.71
CA GLU A 578 9.76 -30.54 -0.71
C GLU A 578 8.39 -29.90 -1.01
N PRO A 579 7.28 -30.58 -0.70
CA PRO A 579 5.94 -30.00 -0.83
C PRO A 579 5.80 -28.75 0.05
N VAL A 580 5.49 -27.61 -0.55
CA VAL A 580 5.21 -26.34 0.15
C VAL A 580 3.73 -26.00 0.02
N ASP A 581 3.09 -25.64 1.14
CA ASP A 581 1.71 -25.16 1.16
C ASP A 581 1.55 -23.92 0.26
N PRO A 582 0.47 -23.81 -0.53
CA PRO A 582 0.25 -22.69 -1.43
C PRO A 582 0.05 -21.39 -0.64
N ARG A 583 0.96 -20.43 -0.80
CA ARG A 583 0.64 -19.01 -0.56
C ARG A 583 1.20 -18.12 -1.68
N SER A 584 0.30 -17.27 -2.16
CA SER A 584 0.47 -16.20 -3.15
C SER A 584 0.46 -16.62 -4.63
N VAL A 585 -0.73 -16.99 -5.13
CA VAL A 585 -1.08 -16.84 -6.56
C VAL A 585 -1.36 -15.35 -6.83
N LEU A 586 -0.32 -14.52 -6.69
CA LEU A 586 -0.32 -13.20 -7.34
C LEU A 586 -0.11 -13.48 -8.82
N GLN A 587 -1.03 -12.97 -9.63
CA GLN A 587 -1.21 -13.26 -11.06
C GLN A 587 0.12 -13.36 -11.84
N GLY A 588 0.66 -14.58 -11.93
CA GLY A 588 1.86 -14.87 -12.73
C GLY A 588 3.21 -14.50 -12.11
N ASP A 589 3.31 -14.25 -10.80
CA ASP A 589 4.60 -13.81 -10.25
C ASP A 589 5.54 -15.00 -10.01
N TYR A 590 5.32 -15.87 -9.02
CA TYR A 590 6.24 -17.00 -8.76
C TYR A 590 5.61 -18.10 -7.89
N ILE A 591 6.19 -19.30 -7.93
CA ILE A 591 5.95 -20.34 -6.92
C ILE A 591 7.07 -20.33 -5.88
N GLN A 592 6.73 -20.64 -4.63
CA GLN A 592 7.70 -20.79 -3.55
C GLN A 592 8.25 -22.22 -3.55
N LEU A 593 9.57 -22.34 -3.44
CA LEU A 593 10.28 -23.60 -3.42
C LEU A 593 10.91 -23.83 -2.05
N ARG A 594 10.89 -25.08 -1.59
CA ARG A 594 11.63 -25.55 -0.43
C ARG A 594 12.42 -26.78 -0.81
N TYR A 595 13.59 -26.94 -0.19
CA TYR A 595 14.53 -28.01 -0.48
C TYR A 595 14.75 -28.88 0.74
N ASP A 596 15.12 -30.13 0.52
CA ASP A 596 15.54 -31.07 1.58
C ASP A 596 16.69 -30.50 2.45
N ILE A 597 17.57 -29.72 1.83
CA ILE A 597 18.71 -29.06 2.46
C ILE A 597 18.36 -27.76 3.21
N SER A 598 17.10 -27.34 3.23
CA SER A 598 16.69 -26.07 3.85
C SER A 598 16.63 -26.12 5.38
N THR A 599 16.68 -27.31 6.02
CA THR A 599 16.61 -27.44 7.48
C THR A 599 17.86 -28.11 8.05
N ILE A 600 18.66 -27.36 8.81
CA ILE A 600 19.90 -27.81 9.43
C ILE A 600 19.81 -27.62 10.94
N ARG A 601 19.52 -28.70 11.67
CA ARG A 601 19.32 -28.69 13.13
C ARG A 601 20.54 -28.25 13.95
N SER A 602 21.74 -28.29 13.36
CA SER A 602 22.98 -27.91 14.05
C SER A 602 23.28 -26.40 14.02
N LEU A 603 22.42 -25.60 13.37
CA LEU A 603 22.49 -24.14 13.35
C LEU A 603 21.52 -23.55 14.37
N ALA A 604 21.91 -22.42 14.95
CA ALA A 604 21.10 -21.65 15.89
C ALA A 604 21.45 -20.16 15.76
N GLY A 605 20.46 -19.28 15.92
CA GLY A 605 20.63 -17.83 15.75
C GLY A 605 20.45 -17.38 14.30
N SER A 606 21.18 -16.38 13.83
CA SER A 606 21.11 -15.95 12.42
C SER A 606 22.47 -15.57 11.88
N GLY A 607 22.67 -15.75 10.58
CA GLY A 607 23.95 -15.44 9.96
C GLY A 607 24.12 -16.05 8.58
N LYS A 608 25.34 -15.97 8.05
CA LYS A 608 25.71 -16.61 6.79
C LYS A 608 26.21 -18.02 7.04
N VAL A 609 25.83 -18.96 6.18
CA VAL A 609 26.28 -20.35 6.23
C VAL A 609 26.74 -20.81 4.86
N GLN A 610 27.76 -21.65 4.83
CA GLN A 610 28.20 -22.40 3.66
C GLN A 610 27.95 -23.87 3.92
N VAL A 611 27.15 -24.49 3.06
CA VAL A 611 26.68 -25.87 3.16
C VAL A 611 27.36 -26.69 2.07
N LEU A 612 27.83 -27.88 2.43
CA LEU A 612 28.40 -28.85 1.49
C LEU A 612 27.30 -29.76 0.98
N LEU A 613 27.28 -29.92 -0.33
CA LEU A 613 26.39 -30.81 -1.06
C LEU A 613 27.21 -31.94 -1.69
N ARG A 614 26.71 -33.16 -1.55
CA ARG A 614 27.30 -34.35 -2.16
C ARG A 614 26.30 -35.00 -3.10
N LYS A 615 26.76 -35.34 -4.30
CA LYS A 615 25.98 -36.05 -5.30
C LYS A 615 25.75 -37.50 -4.87
N GLY A 616 24.50 -37.90 -4.73
CA GLY A 616 24.09 -39.28 -4.46
C GLY A 616 24.16 -40.17 -5.72
N PRO A 617 23.98 -41.49 -5.56
CA PRO A 617 23.99 -42.44 -6.67
C PRO A 617 22.90 -42.19 -7.73
N ASP A 618 21.78 -41.58 -7.31
CA ASP A 618 20.64 -41.15 -8.13
C ASP A 618 20.88 -39.80 -8.84
N GLY A 619 22.04 -39.17 -8.63
CA GLY A 619 22.41 -37.89 -9.21
C GLY A 619 21.86 -36.67 -8.47
N VAL A 620 21.07 -36.86 -7.41
CA VAL A 620 20.54 -35.80 -6.55
C VAL A 620 21.60 -35.38 -5.53
N HIS A 621 21.77 -34.08 -5.34
CA HIS A 621 22.71 -33.52 -4.39
C HIS A 621 22.04 -33.35 -3.03
N ARG A 622 22.60 -33.97 -1.99
CA ARG A 622 22.06 -33.93 -0.62
C ARG A 622 23.03 -33.25 0.34
N PHE A 623 22.50 -32.82 1.48
CA PHE A 623 23.28 -32.23 2.57
C PHE A 623 24.37 -33.18 3.05
N ALA A 624 25.64 -32.73 2.99
CA ALA A 624 26.79 -33.49 3.47
C ALA A 624 27.40 -32.91 4.76
N GLY A 625 27.24 -31.60 5.00
CA GLY A 625 27.75 -30.95 6.21
C GLY A 625 27.78 -29.43 6.12
N VAL A 626 28.11 -28.78 7.23
CA VAL A 626 28.31 -27.32 7.29
C VAL A 626 29.81 -27.02 7.15
N TYR A 627 30.19 -26.30 6.09
CA TYR A 627 31.58 -25.94 5.82
C TYR A 627 32.04 -24.73 6.64
N ALA A 628 31.23 -23.67 6.66
CA ALA A 628 31.55 -22.46 7.40
C ALA A 628 30.28 -21.76 7.91
N VAL A 629 30.38 -21.12 9.06
CA VAL A 629 29.34 -20.27 9.65
C VAL A 629 29.95 -18.91 9.93
N ASN A 630 29.33 -17.84 9.44
CA ASN A 630 29.80 -16.46 9.60
C ASN A 630 31.28 -16.24 9.19
N GLY A 631 31.76 -17.03 8.21
CA GLY A 631 33.13 -16.97 7.71
C GLY A 631 34.13 -17.85 8.47
N GLU A 632 33.73 -18.42 9.60
CA GLU A 632 34.54 -19.36 10.37
C GLU A 632 34.29 -20.79 9.89
N LYS A 633 35.36 -21.47 9.47
CA LYS A 633 35.27 -22.88 9.04
C LYS A 633 34.98 -23.75 10.25
N ARG A 634 34.00 -24.65 10.13
CA ARG A 634 33.74 -25.62 11.20
C ARG A 634 34.88 -26.65 11.26
N PRO A 635 35.45 -26.92 12.45
CA PRO A 635 36.48 -27.94 12.61
C PRO A 635 35.89 -29.34 12.39
N GLY A 636 36.67 -30.24 11.78
CA GLY A 636 36.36 -31.66 11.68
C GLY A 636 35.76 -32.17 10.37
N PHE A 637 35.67 -31.35 9.31
CA PHE A 637 35.19 -31.82 8.01
C PHE A 637 36.13 -31.45 6.85
N THR A 638 36.61 -32.47 6.14
CA THR A 638 37.49 -32.32 4.96
C THR A 638 36.64 -32.48 3.69
N ARG A 639 36.68 -31.46 2.81
CA ARG A 639 35.98 -31.48 1.52
C ARG A 639 36.44 -32.68 0.70
N GLN A 640 35.51 -33.52 0.24
CA GLN A 640 35.81 -34.63 -0.66
C GLN A 640 35.80 -34.15 -2.12
N GLN A 641 36.48 -34.89 -3.00
CA GLN A 641 36.51 -34.58 -4.43
C GLN A 641 35.09 -34.70 -5.02
N GLY A 642 34.60 -33.62 -5.62
CA GLY A 642 33.22 -33.54 -6.15
C GLY A 642 32.19 -32.89 -5.22
N ASP A 643 32.55 -32.53 -3.98
CA ASP A 643 31.65 -31.79 -3.10
C ASP A 643 31.48 -30.33 -3.58
N ILE A 644 30.23 -29.86 -3.64
CA ILE A 644 29.87 -28.50 -4.02
C ILE A 644 29.51 -27.70 -2.77
N VAL A 645 29.98 -26.45 -2.67
CA VAL A 645 29.64 -25.56 -1.56
C VAL A 645 28.57 -24.60 -2.03
N ILE A 646 27.45 -24.54 -1.32
CA ILE A 646 26.38 -23.56 -1.54
C ILE A 646 26.31 -22.61 -0.35
N SER A 647 26.17 -21.31 -0.63
CA SER A 647 26.05 -20.25 0.37
C SER A 647 24.58 -19.94 0.62
N GLY A 648 24.24 -19.69 1.88
CA GLY A 648 22.90 -19.29 2.30
C GLY A 648 22.92 -18.41 3.54
N THR A 649 21.75 -17.89 3.90
CA THR A 649 21.51 -17.19 5.17
C THR A 649 20.62 -18.07 6.03
N PHE A 650 21.05 -18.34 7.26
CA PHE A 650 20.25 -19.13 8.19
C PHE A 650 19.50 -18.24 9.17
N TYR A 651 18.28 -18.65 9.48
CA TYR A 651 17.41 -18.12 10.51
C TYR A 651 16.98 -19.30 11.38
N ASP A 652 17.60 -19.37 12.55
CA ASP A 652 17.59 -20.51 13.45
C ASP A 652 18.06 -21.80 12.74
N THR A 653 17.19 -22.79 12.60
CA THR A 653 17.50 -24.05 11.90
C THR A 653 17.23 -24.00 10.39
N ARG A 654 16.57 -22.96 9.88
CA ARG A 654 16.22 -22.84 8.45
C ARG A 654 17.28 -22.10 7.68
N VAL A 655 17.60 -22.55 6.48
CA VAL A 655 18.55 -21.93 5.55
C VAL A 655 17.84 -21.49 4.27
N VAL A 656 18.06 -20.23 3.92
CA VAL A 656 17.58 -19.57 2.69
C VAL A 656 18.79 -19.38 1.78
N TYR A 657 18.77 -20.02 0.62
CA TYR A 657 19.83 -20.03 -0.39
C TYR A 657 19.64 -18.97 -1.49
N GLY A 658 18.48 -18.29 -1.52
CA GLY A 658 18.18 -17.26 -2.51
C GLY A 658 17.62 -17.79 -3.84
N ILE A 659 17.15 -19.03 -3.82
CA ILE A 659 16.59 -19.80 -4.95
C ILE A 659 15.16 -20.28 -4.66
N GLU A 660 14.56 -19.84 -3.55
CA GLU A 660 13.23 -20.24 -3.05
C GLU A 660 12.06 -19.71 -3.89
N SER A 661 12.32 -19.05 -5.02
CA SER A 661 11.29 -18.44 -5.87
C SER A 661 11.52 -18.81 -7.32
N TYR A 662 10.49 -19.34 -7.98
CA TYR A 662 10.52 -19.66 -9.41
C TYR A 662 9.39 -18.94 -10.15
N PHE A 663 9.74 -18.08 -11.10
CA PHE A 663 8.76 -17.27 -11.81
C PHE A 663 8.11 -18.07 -12.94
N VAL A 664 6.78 -18.10 -12.95
CA VAL A 664 5.98 -18.92 -13.88
C VAL A 664 5.14 -18.02 -14.79
N PRO A 665 4.79 -18.45 -16.01
CA PRO A 665 3.84 -17.72 -16.84
C PRO A 665 2.49 -17.52 -16.16
N GLU A 666 1.78 -16.45 -16.53
CA GLU A 666 0.43 -16.14 -16.04
C GLU A 666 -0.48 -17.39 -16.11
N LYS A 667 -1.25 -17.65 -15.03
CA LYS A 667 -2.20 -18.79 -14.92
C LYS A 667 -1.58 -20.21 -14.94
N THR A 668 -0.26 -20.36 -14.82
CA THR A 668 0.39 -21.70 -14.82
C THR A 668 0.92 -22.18 -13.47
N GLY A 669 0.90 -21.35 -12.43
CA GLY A 669 1.55 -21.65 -11.14
C GLY A 669 1.07 -22.91 -10.44
N VAL A 670 -0.25 -23.17 -10.41
CA VAL A 670 -0.84 -24.36 -9.77
C VAL A 670 -0.31 -25.65 -10.40
N ARG A 671 -0.27 -25.71 -11.73
CA ARG A 671 0.23 -26.88 -12.48
C ARG A 671 1.69 -27.17 -12.15
N TRP A 672 2.54 -26.15 -12.05
CA TRP A 672 3.95 -26.33 -11.72
C TRP A 672 4.16 -26.75 -10.26
N GLN A 673 3.39 -26.16 -9.34
CA GLN A 673 3.46 -26.50 -7.92
C GLN A 673 3.09 -27.97 -7.63
N GLU A 674 2.10 -28.53 -8.34
CA GLU A 674 1.69 -29.92 -8.14
C GLU A 674 2.69 -30.93 -8.72
N ASN A 675 3.31 -30.61 -9.86
CA ASN A 675 4.08 -31.56 -10.66
C ASN A 675 5.60 -31.47 -10.47
N ALA A 676 6.14 -30.32 -10.06
CA ALA A 676 7.59 -30.16 -9.90
C ALA A 676 8.11 -31.04 -8.74
N ARG A 677 9.23 -31.71 -8.99
CA ARG A 677 9.89 -32.62 -8.04
C ARG A 677 11.37 -32.32 -7.86
N PHE A 678 12.01 -31.75 -8.89
CA PHE A 678 13.43 -31.41 -8.85
C PHE A 678 13.67 -29.97 -9.29
N ALA A 679 14.75 -29.38 -8.79
CA ALA A 679 15.26 -28.08 -9.18
C ALA A 679 16.71 -28.21 -9.66
N TYR A 680 17.01 -27.59 -10.80
CA TYR A 680 18.37 -27.50 -11.33
C TYR A 680 18.95 -26.13 -11.01
N VAL A 681 20.02 -26.14 -10.23
CA VAL A 681 20.66 -24.94 -9.68
C VAL A 681 22.09 -24.85 -10.20
N ARG A 682 22.51 -23.65 -10.57
CA ARG A 682 23.89 -23.32 -10.92
C ARG A 682 24.58 -22.72 -9.73
N VAL A 683 25.71 -23.29 -9.31
CA VAL A 683 26.47 -22.84 -8.14
C VAL A 683 27.85 -22.34 -8.57
N SER A 684 28.21 -21.14 -8.11
CA SER A 684 29.53 -20.55 -8.35
C SER A 684 30.60 -21.20 -7.48
N LYS A 685 31.88 -21.00 -7.83
CA LYS A 685 33.01 -21.40 -6.97
C LYS A 685 32.97 -20.75 -5.57
N ASN A 686 32.28 -19.62 -5.43
CA ASN A 686 32.11 -18.90 -4.18
C ASN A 686 30.85 -19.33 -3.41
N GLY A 687 30.05 -20.25 -3.98
CA GLY A 687 28.81 -20.78 -3.43
C GLY A 687 27.56 -19.96 -3.74
N ASP A 688 27.63 -18.95 -4.61
CA ASP A 688 26.43 -18.24 -5.05
C ASP A 688 25.58 -19.16 -5.93
N ALA A 689 24.30 -19.28 -5.60
CA ALA A 689 23.36 -20.15 -6.31
C ALA A 689 22.42 -19.35 -7.21
N LEU A 690 22.00 -19.98 -8.30
CA LEU A 690 20.93 -19.49 -9.17
C LEU A 690 20.07 -20.64 -9.67
N LEU A 691 18.75 -20.47 -9.58
CA LEU A 691 17.81 -21.46 -10.08
C LEU A 691 17.66 -21.32 -11.61
N GLU A 692 18.03 -22.37 -12.34
CA GLU A 692 17.94 -22.41 -13.79
C GLU A 692 16.55 -22.88 -14.24
N GLU A 693 16.10 -24.03 -13.73
CA GLU A 693 14.81 -24.63 -14.09
C GLU A 693 14.28 -25.57 -12.99
N ILE A 694 12.99 -25.88 -13.07
CA ILE A 694 12.33 -26.92 -12.29
C ILE A 694 11.83 -28.04 -13.22
N SER A 695 11.89 -29.28 -12.74
CA SER A 695 11.52 -30.47 -13.51
C SER A 695 10.60 -31.38 -12.72
N THR A 696 9.75 -32.11 -13.43
CA THR A 696 8.91 -33.17 -12.89
C THR A 696 9.65 -34.53 -12.84
N LYS A 697 10.82 -34.64 -13.47
CA LYS A 697 11.66 -35.86 -13.62
C LYS A 697 13.14 -35.59 -13.35
#